data_AF-A0AAU9DH16-F1
#
_entry.id   AF-A0AAU9DH16-F1
#
_cell.length_a   1.000
_cell.length_b   1.000
_cell.length_c   1.000
_cell.angle_alpha   90.00
_cell.angle_beta   90.00
_cell.angle_gamma   90.00
#
_symmetry.space_group_name_H-M   'P 1'
#
loop_
_entity.id
_entity.type
_entity.pdbx_description
1 polymer ?
#
loop_
_entity_poly.entity_id
_entity_poly.type
_entity_poly.pdbx_seq_one_letter_code
_entity_poly.pdbx_strand_id
1 'polypeptide(L)'
;MRIFIILFLVCASVSSYAQEGAELKATIVGSGSPKYNPDRSGPSVLVSYKDTKILVDMGNGTQANLDKGKIRMKQLDGLLFTHHHLDHNEEFTPIFIRCLLGGNRFLVAGPAPTSGFVSSIINLYDEDIEYRMRKSGRTLNDVKNNYGVKDLKGGETFTIGEIKVSSAKVNHSIHTVAYRFDAGGKSIVISGDLVYSQSLPALAKDADILIIDSGGAIKKGGRKRANGGSGKKRAGNKERAHVTLEESSLMAKKSNVKALVLTHFVNAEIDEEATVKELRKNYKGEIIFSEDMMTVPSGKNITARQDKKDTKHPYPIVDTGISNYYSDVTTISKPSEGDAFYGQDANYNGHSPSYTDNGDGTVTDNVTGLMWAKDMGNKLTYQEAFQKAKKSKLAGYSDWRVPTIKELYSLILFTGKVKGQHAVDFFIDTKYFNQPLGDTKKGEREIDAQTWSSTEYVGKTMRNDETVFGVNFVDGRIKGYPKYNPRTRDENKMYFRLVRGNPDYGKNRFVDNGDGTVSDLATGLMWQKADDGLARNWEESLDYAENLELANHKDWRLPNAKELQSIVDYNRSPKTEKSPAIDPIFGTTEMTDPEGNTGQYPYFWTSTTHLDGKNPNESAVYIAFGESQGKMRGRLMDVHGAGSQRSDPKSGNKSSYPQFFGPQGDVRYVYNFVRAVRNIDGTNNLNTEPGIKTETPKTEKKQKSSFSKMLQRMDTNRDGKISKHEAKGKLKENFSRRDKNRDNYITEDEVNKRK
;
A
#
# COMPACT_ATOMS: atom_id res chain seq x y z
N MET A 1 27.03 70.34 -28.58
CA MET A 1 26.48 70.06 -27.25
C MET A 1 25.53 68.88 -27.35
N ARG A 2 25.96 67.68 -26.95
CA ARG A 2 25.12 66.51 -26.63
C ARG A 2 26.04 65.47 -25.99
N ILE A 3 25.90 65.33 -24.68
CA ILE A 3 26.68 64.47 -23.80
C ILE A 3 26.06 63.07 -23.84
N PHE A 4 26.90 62.04 -24.00
CA PHE A 4 26.53 60.64 -23.87
C PHE A 4 26.31 60.31 -22.39
N ILE A 5 25.13 59.78 -22.06
CA ILE A 5 24.86 59.13 -20.77
C ILE A 5 24.62 57.65 -21.05
N ILE A 6 25.48 56.82 -20.45
CA ILE A 6 25.41 55.35 -20.47
C ILE A 6 24.34 54.91 -19.46
N LEU A 7 23.34 54.16 -19.93
CA LEU A 7 22.26 53.59 -19.12
C LEU A 7 22.56 52.10 -18.87
N PHE A 8 22.82 51.72 -17.61
CA PHE A 8 22.85 50.32 -17.18
C PHE A 8 21.41 49.88 -16.88
N LEU A 9 20.86 48.98 -17.72
CA LEU A 9 19.59 48.31 -17.46
C LEU A 9 19.88 46.99 -16.72
N VAL A 10 19.54 46.91 -15.43
CA VAL A 10 19.47 45.66 -14.69
C VAL A 10 18.05 45.10 -14.87
N CYS A 11 17.89 44.13 -15.77
CA CYS A 11 16.67 43.32 -15.85
C CYS A 11 16.66 42.32 -14.70
N ALA A 12 15.94 42.64 -13.62
CA ALA A 12 15.54 41.66 -12.62
C ALA A 12 14.45 40.77 -13.25
N SER A 13 14.78 39.51 -13.53
CA SER A 13 13.82 38.48 -13.91
C SER A 13 12.93 38.16 -12.70
N VAL A 14 11.67 38.55 -12.78
CA VAL A 14 10.65 38.13 -11.81
C VAL A 14 10.30 36.68 -12.15
N SER A 15 10.95 35.73 -11.47
CA SER A 15 10.49 34.33 -11.50
C SER A 15 9.18 34.25 -10.73
N SER A 16 8.06 34.14 -11.44
CA SER A 16 6.78 33.76 -10.85
C SER A 16 6.89 32.31 -10.37
N TYR A 17 7.37 32.10 -9.15
CA TYR A 17 7.11 30.87 -8.43
C TYR A 17 5.61 30.80 -8.19
N ALA A 18 4.93 29.87 -8.86
CA ALA A 18 3.60 29.47 -8.44
C ALA A 18 3.74 28.89 -7.03
N GLN A 19 3.38 29.70 -6.04
CA GLN A 19 3.35 29.31 -4.65
C GLN A 19 2.27 28.22 -4.52
N GLU A 20 2.66 26.98 -4.21
CA GLU A 20 1.73 25.94 -3.77
C GLU A 20 0.87 26.55 -2.66
N GLY A 21 -0.44 26.66 -2.91
CA GLY A 21 -1.36 27.29 -1.97
C GLY A 21 -1.37 26.50 -0.67
N ALA A 22 -1.04 27.14 0.45
CA ALA A 22 -1.09 26.49 1.76
C ALA A 22 -2.49 25.92 2.04
N GLU A 23 -2.56 24.70 2.55
CA GLU A 23 -3.81 23.98 2.76
C GLU A 23 -4.24 23.99 4.24
N LEU A 24 -5.56 24.14 4.47
CA LEU A 24 -6.16 23.99 5.81
C LEU A 24 -6.29 22.50 6.12
N LYS A 25 -5.69 22.05 7.22
CA LYS A 25 -5.63 20.64 7.62
C LYS A 25 -6.00 20.45 9.08
N ALA A 26 -6.52 19.26 9.41
CA ALA A 26 -6.67 18.78 10.77
C ALA A 26 -5.86 17.51 10.98
N THR A 27 -5.01 17.50 12.00
CA THR A 27 -4.30 16.30 12.47
C THR A 27 -4.99 15.82 13.74
N ILE A 28 -5.50 14.59 13.74
CA ILE A 28 -6.08 13.92 14.90
C ILE A 28 -4.93 13.54 15.82
N VAL A 29 -4.61 14.38 16.79
CA VAL A 29 -3.50 14.14 17.72
C VAL A 29 -3.85 12.99 18.67
N GLY A 30 -5.11 12.86 19.05
CA GLY A 30 -5.63 11.72 19.82
C GLY A 30 -7.08 11.43 19.47
N SER A 31 -7.40 10.15 19.30
CA SER A 31 -8.67 9.64 18.76
C SER A 31 -9.50 8.82 19.76
N GLY A 32 -8.99 8.63 20.97
CA GLY A 32 -9.55 7.82 22.03
C GLY A 32 -10.59 8.57 22.87
N SER A 33 -10.94 7.99 24.01
CA SER A 33 -11.99 8.46 24.93
C SER A 33 -11.46 8.33 26.37
N PRO A 34 -12.25 8.60 27.45
CA PRO A 34 -11.72 8.57 28.82
C PRO A 34 -11.14 7.21 29.23
N LYS A 35 -11.52 6.13 28.54
CA LYS A 35 -10.98 4.81 28.82
C LYS A 35 -9.57 4.71 28.23
N TYR A 36 -8.58 4.52 29.11
CA TYR A 36 -7.19 4.28 28.70
C TYR A 36 -7.09 3.19 27.62
N ASN A 37 -6.38 3.53 26.55
CA ASN A 37 -6.13 2.66 25.41
C ASN A 37 -4.69 2.89 24.93
N PRO A 38 -3.84 1.84 24.90
CA PRO A 38 -2.45 2.00 24.46
C PRO A 38 -2.31 2.42 22.98
N ASP A 39 -3.35 2.18 22.17
CA ASP A 39 -3.35 2.46 20.74
C ASP A 39 -4.01 3.80 20.39
N ARG A 40 -4.71 4.44 21.35
CA ARG A 40 -5.47 5.68 21.12
C ARG A 40 -5.39 6.62 22.32
N SER A 41 -4.70 7.73 22.13
CA SER A 41 -4.60 8.84 23.08
C SER A 41 -5.95 9.56 23.22
N GLY A 42 -6.18 10.23 24.34
CA GLY A 42 -7.40 10.99 24.60
C GLY A 42 -7.67 12.07 23.53
N PRO A 43 -8.91 12.58 23.44
CA PRO A 43 -9.33 13.52 22.40
C PRO A 43 -8.38 14.71 22.25
N SER A 44 -7.86 14.89 21.03
CA SER A 44 -7.09 16.08 20.66
C SER A 44 -6.98 16.22 19.13
N VAL A 45 -7.18 17.42 18.61
CA VAL A 45 -7.09 17.71 17.16
C VAL A 45 -6.29 19.01 16.94
N LEU A 46 -5.25 18.94 16.12
CA LEU A 46 -4.45 20.08 15.69
C LEU A 46 -4.94 20.60 14.33
N VAL A 47 -5.54 21.78 14.30
CA VAL A 47 -5.89 22.49 13.07
C VAL A 47 -4.73 23.39 12.65
N SER A 48 -4.29 23.29 11.40
CA SER A 48 -3.17 24.10 10.88
C SER A 48 -3.49 24.72 9.53
N TYR A 49 -3.02 25.94 9.31
CA TYR A 49 -3.04 26.62 8.03
C TYR A 49 -1.85 27.59 7.96
N LYS A 50 -0.99 27.42 6.95
CA LYS A 50 0.32 28.11 6.88
C LYS A 50 1.09 27.92 8.20
N ASP A 51 1.48 29.02 8.85
CA ASP A 51 2.20 28.98 10.11
C ASP A 51 1.29 28.84 11.34
N THR A 52 -0.01 29.10 11.19
CA THR A 52 -1.00 29.08 12.28
C THR A 52 -1.31 27.64 12.73
N LYS A 53 -1.21 27.38 14.03
CA LYS A 53 -1.49 26.07 14.66
C LYS A 53 -2.40 26.22 15.87
N ILE A 54 -3.57 25.60 15.83
CA ILE A 54 -4.59 25.63 16.87
C ILE A 54 -4.84 24.20 17.35
N LEU A 55 -4.62 23.93 18.63
CA LEU A 55 -4.92 22.65 19.26
C LEU A 55 -6.30 22.71 19.90
N VAL A 56 -7.17 21.74 19.59
CA VAL A 56 -8.52 21.60 20.14
C VAL A 56 -8.56 20.34 20.98
N ASP A 57 -8.86 20.50 22.27
CA ASP A 57 -8.75 19.49 23.32
C ASP A 57 -7.34 18.89 23.49
N MET A 58 -7.05 18.47 24.73
CA MET A 58 -5.72 18.08 25.19
C MET A 58 -5.81 16.90 26.16
N GLY A 59 -6.37 15.78 25.71
CA GLY A 59 -6.45 14.54 26.48
C GLY A 59 -5.11 13.83 26.75
N ASN A 60 -5.14 12.77 27.55
CA ASN A 60 -3.94 11.95 27.85
C ASN A 60 -3.23 11.47 26.57
N GLY A 61 -1.90 11.61 26.50
CA GLY A 61 -1.07 11.19 25.37
C GLY A 61 -0.83 12.29 24.32
N THR A 62 -1.50 13.44 24.44
CA THR A 62 -1.39 14.56 23.49
C THR A 62 0.06 15.03 23.28
N GLN A 63 0.82 15.26 24.35
CA GLN A 63 2.22 15.71 24.26
C GLN A 63 3.10 14.69 23.54
N ALA A 64 2.96 13.41 23.88
CA ALA A 64 3.72 12.35 23.24
C ALA A 64 3.46 12.32 21.73
N ASN A 65 2.20 12.52 21.32
CA ASN A 65 1.82 12.55 19.91
C ASN A 65 2.23 13.85 19.21
N LEU A 66 2.16 15.01 19.86
CA LEU A 66 2.73 16.26 19.35
C LEU A 66 4.25 16.12 19.11
N ASP A 67 4.98 15.49 20.03
CA ASP A 67 6.41 15.22 19.89
C ASP A 67 6.70 14.25 18.74
N LYS A 68 5.95 13.15 18.60
CA LYS A 68 6.02 12.25 17.43
C LYS A 68 5.79 13.00 16.12
N GLY A 69 4.82 13.93 16.11
CA GLY A 69 4.51 14.81 14.99
C GLY A 69 5.54 15.91 14.73
N LYS A 70 6.58 16.02 15.57
CA LYS A 70 7.56 17.12 15.57
C LYS A 70 6.89 18.50 15.67
N ILE A 71 5.73 18.57 16.32
CA ILE A 71 4.99 19.81 16.56
C ILE A 71 5.53 20.46 17.83
N ARG A 72 6.18 21.60 17.66
CA ARG A 72 6.72 22.35 18.79
C ARG A 72 5.58 23.03 19.54
N MET A 73 5.24 22.53 20.73
CA MET A 73 4.22 23.14 21.61
C MET A 73 4.43 24.65 21.83
N LYS A 74 5.70 25.10 21.88
CA LYS A 74 6.08 26.52 21.98
C LYS A 74 5.57 27.41 20.83
N GLN A 75 5.12 26.81 19.73
CA GLN A 75 4.67 27.48 18.51
C GLN A 75 3.18 27.25 18.23
N LEU A 76 2.39 26.87 19.24
CA LEU A 76 0.94 26.82 19.15
C LEU A 76 0.37 28.23 19.33
N ASP A 77 -0.54 28.63 18.45
CA ASP A 77 -1.19 29.94 18.43
C ASP A 77 -2.56 29.92 19.13
N GLY A 78 -3.13 28.73 19.31
CA GLY A 78 -4.41 28.54 19.98
C GLY A 78 -4.49 27.23 20.75
N LEU A 79 -5.08 27.28 21.94
CA LEU A 79 -5.48 26.14 22.77
C LEU A 79 -6.97 26.27 23.04
N LEU A 80 -7.79 25.43 22.40
CA LEU A 80 -9.24 25.50 22.48
C LEU A 80 -9.82 24.29 23.22
N PHE A 81 -10.76 24.52 24.13
CA PHE A 81 -11.53 23.46 24.78
C PHE A 81 -12.92 23.36 24.16
N THR A 82 -13.35 22.15 23.83
CA THR A 82 -14.76 21.89 23.54
C THR A 82 -15.57 21.91 24.83
N HIS A 83 -15.07 21.25 25.89
CA HIS A 83 -15.66 21.22 27.23
C HIS A 83 -14.65 20.78 28.30
N HIS A 84 -15.04 20.84 29.57
CA HIS A 84 -14.17 20.57 30.73
C HIS A 84 -14.39 19.18 31.36
N HIS A 85 -14.58 18.14 30.55
CA HIS A 85 -14.36 16.77 31.03
C HIS A 85 -12.88 16.43 31.06
N LEU A 86 -12.48 15.59 32.02
CA LEU A 86 -11.07 15.32 32.31
C LEU A 86 -10.31 14.84 31.07
N ASP A 87 -10.87 13.89 30.33
CA ASP A 87 -10.25 13.27 29.15
C ASP A 87 -10.00 14.23 27.98
N HIS A 88 -10.59 15.42 27.98
CA HIS A 88 -10.31 16.49 27.02
C HIS A 88 -9.27 17.51 27.55
N ASN A 89 -8.85 17.40 28.80
CA ASN A 89 -8.10 18.45 29.53
C ASN A 89 -6.82 17.93 30.23
N GLU A 90 -6.64 16.61 30.37
CA GLU A 90 -5.57 15.97 31.17
C GLU A 90 -4.16 16.52 30.94
N GLU A 91 -3.82 16.89 29.70
CA GLU A 91 -2.49 17.40 29.34
C GLU A 91 -2.46 18.89 29.05
N PHE A 92 -3.52 19.63 29.39
CA PHE A 92 -3.54 21.08 29.20
C PHE A 92 -2.41 21.78 29.97
N THR A 93 -2.28 21.52 31.27
CA THR A 93 -1.30 22.20 32.14
C THR A 93 0.13 22.17 31.60
N PRO A 94 0.73 21.01 31.29
CA PRO A 94 2.10 20.98 30.77
C PRO A 94 2.23 21.61 29.38
N ILE A 95 1.23 21.46 28.49
CA ILE A 95 1.23 22.09 27.16
C ILE A 95 1.15 23.61 27.28
N PHE A 96 0.25 24.12 28.13
CA PHE A 96 0.08 25.54 28.40
C PHE A 96 1.36 26.18 28.93
N ILE A 97 2.00 25.56 29.93
CA ILE A 97 3.30 26.02 30.44
C ILE A 97 4.33 26.05 29.30
N ARG A 98 4.40 25.02 28.44
CA ARG A 98 5.32 25.03 27.29
C ARG A 98 5.04 26.18 26.32
N CYS A 99 3.78 26.53 26.08
CA CYS A 99 3.41 27.67 25.25
C CYS A 99 3.88 29.00 25.87
N LEU A 100 3.67 29.20 27.18
CA LEU A 100 4.16 30.39 27.91
C LEU A 100 5.68 30.59 27.74
N LEU A 101 6.44 29.50 27.79
CA LEU A 101 7.91 29.54 27.65
C LEU A 101 8.36 29.81 26.19
N GLY A 102 7.47 29.70 25.20
CA GLY A 102 7.77 29.83 23.77
C GLY A 102 8.00 31.27 23.28
N GLY A 103 7.39 32.25 23.94
CA GLY A 103 7.52 33.68 23.60
C GLY A 103 6.60 34.19 22.48
N ASN A 104 5.86 33.30 21.82
CA ASN A 104 4.81 33.68 20.88
C ASN A 104 3.55 34.11 21.62
N ARG A 105 2.74 34.98 21.00
CA ARG A 105 1.40 35.28 21.49
C ARG A 105 0.42 34.18 21.08
N PHE A 106 -0.38 33.67 22.02
CA PHE A 106 -1.38 32.64 21.73
C PHE A 106 -2.73 32.91 22.43
N LEU A 107 -3.79 32.21 22.03
CA LEU A 107 -5.12 32.32 22.63
C LEU A 107 -5.50 31.02 23.33
N VAL A 108 -6.01 31.11 24.57
CA VAL A 108 -6.74 30.02 25.22
C VAL A 108 -8.22 30.35 25.19
N ALA A 109 -9.07 29.47 24.67
CA ALA A 109 -10.51 29.71 24.70
C ALA A 109 -11.33 28.42 24.84
N GLY A 110 -12.52 28.53 25.40
CA GLY A 110 -13.37 27.38 25.69
C GLY A 110 -14.60 27.81 26.47
N PRO A 111 -15.53 26.91 26.81
CA PRO A 111 -16.62 27.26 27.70
C PRO A 111 -16.09 27.75 29.06
N ALA A 112 -16.92 28.49 29.80
CA ALA A 112 -16.57 28.83 31.18
C ALA A 112 -16.45 27.51 32.00
N PRO A 113 -15.47 27.39 32.92
CA PRO A 113 -14.58 28.45 33.41
C PRO A 113 -13.14 28.38 32.85
N THR A 114 -12.92 28.42 31.53
CA THR A 114 -11.58 28.42 30.90
C THR A 114 -10.64 29.48 31.49
N SER A 115 -11.11 30.70 31.73
CA SER A 115 -10.34 31.77 32.39
C SER A 115 -9.90 31.42 33.82
N GLY A 116 -10.77 30.71 34.55
CA GLY A 116 -10.49 30.20 35.89
C GLY A 116 -9.43 29.10 35.88
N PHE A 117 -9.48 28.17 34.90
CA PHE A 117 -8.46 27.13 34.72
C PHE A 117 -7.07 27.74 34.51
N VAL A 118 -6.95 28.70 33.58
CA VAL A 118 -5.69 29.38 33.28
C VAL A 118 -5.14 30.11 34.51
N SER A 119 -6.00 30.87 35.20
CA SER A 119 -5.59 31.62 36.40
C SER A 119 -5.12 30.68 37.51
N SER A 120 -5.81 29.55 37.71
CA SER A 120 -5.45 28.55 38.71
C SER A 120 -4.10 27.89 38.42
N ILE A 121 -3.83 27.54 37.16
CA ILE A 121 -2.55 26.95 36.75
C ILE A 121 -1.41 27.95 36.96
N ILE A 122 -1.60 29.21 36.59
CA ILE A 122 -0.56 30.23 36.80
C ILE A 122 -0.28 30.42 38.28
N ASN A 123 -1.32 30.51 39.11
CA ASN A 123 -1.15 30.66 40.56
C ASN A 123 -0.50 29.43 41.20
N LEU A 124 -0.75 28.23 40.67
CA LEU A 124 -0.18 26.99 41.20
C LEU A 124 1.29 26.79 40.81
N TYR A 125 1.72 27.35 39.67
CA TYR A 125 3.04 27.11 39.08
C TYR A 125 3.85 28.40 38.87
N ASP A 126 3.52 29.52 39.52
CA ASP A 126 4.21 30.79 39.33
C ASP A 126 5.71 30.70 39.63
N GLU A 127 6.10 30.06 40.74
CA GLU A 127 7.51 29.84 41.12
C GLU A 127 8.28 29.03 40.06
N ASP A 128 7.68 27.96 39.51
CA ASP A 128 8.32 27.13 38.47
C ASP A 128 8.41 27.89 37.13
N ILE A 129 7.36 28.64 36.77
CA ILE A 129 7.35 29.49 35.58
C ILE A 129 8.45 30.56 35.70
N GLU A 130 8.57 31.24 36.84
CA GLU A 130 9.62 32.23 37.10
C GLU A 130 11.02 31.62 37.04
N TYR A 131 11.23 30.48 37.70
CA TYR A 131 12.50 29.75 37.65
C TYR A 131 12.93 29.43 36.22
N ARG A 132 12.01 28.93 35.38
CA ARG A 132 12.29 28.59 33.98
C ARG A 132 12.57 29.82 33.13
N MET A 133 11.95 30.96 33.45
CA MET A 133 12.12 32.20 32.70
C MET A 133 13.40 32.97 33.03
N ARG A 134 14.00 32.73 34.21
CA ARG A 134 15.27 33.35 34.62
C ARG A 134 16.39 33.19 33.58
N LYS A 135 16.46 32.04 32.90
CA LYS A 135 17.47 31.79 31.85
C LYS A 135 17.26 32.61 30.57
N SER A 136 16.06 33.13 30.35
CA SER A 136 15.70 33.94 29.17
C SER A 136 15.59 35.44 29.43
N GLY A 137 15.81 35.89 30.68
CA GLY A 137 15.69 37.31 31.06
C GLY A 137 14.26 37.88 31.07
N ARG A 138 13.24 37.02 30.98
CA ARG A 138 11.81 37.40 31.00
C ARG A 138 11.22 37.22 32.40
N THR A 139 10.22 38.04 32.73
CA THR A 139 9.47 38.02 34.00
C THR A 139 8.14 37.27 33.87
N LEU A 140 7.50 36.96 35.01
CA LEU A 140 6.15 36.38 35.03
C LEU A 140 5.11 37.29 34.34
N ASN A 141 5.28 38.61 34.45
CA ASN A 141 4.40 39.58 33.78
C ASN A 141 4.57 39.54 32.26
N ASP A 142 5.79 39.34 31.76
CA ASP A 142 6.05 39.21 30.32
C ASP A 142 5.33 38.01 29.73
N VAL A 143 5.33 36.86 30.43
CA VAL A 143 4.61 35.66 29.96
C VAL A 143 3.10 35.76 30.13
N LYS A 144 2.61 36.46 31.17
CA LYS A 144 1.17 36.78 31.31
C LYS A 144 0.65 37.63 30.16
N ASN A 145 1.50 38.46 29.57
CA ASN A 145 1.16 39.25 28.38
C ASN A 145 1.19 38.44 27.07
N ASN A 146 1.74 37.22 27.06
CA ASN A 146 1.88 36.38 25.87
C ASN A 146 0.65 35.53 25.57
N TYR A 147 -0.42 35.57 26.38
CA TYR A 147 -1.64 34.87 26.04
C TYR A 147 -2.88 35.75 26.21
N GLY A 148 -3.89 35.49 25.39
CA GLY A 148 -5.27 35.90 25.66
C GLY A 148 -6.05 34.73 26.24
N VAL A 149 -7.08 35.00 27.04
CA VAL A 149 -8.02 33.97 27.50
C VAL A 149 -9.46 34.41 27.25
N LYS A 150 -10.32 33.49 26.78
CA LYS A 150 -11.74 33.77 26.49
C LYS A 150 -12.65 32.63 26.95
N ASP A 151 -13.65 32.97 27.75
CA ASP A 151 -14.78 32.09 28.02
C ASP A 151 -15.84 32.28 26.92
N LEU A 152 -16.22 31.20 26.26
CA LEU A 152 -17.12 31.15 25.11
C LEU A 152 -18.50 30.61 25.53
N LYS A 153 -19.56 31.20 24.97
CA LYS A 153 -20.94 30.77 25.14
C LYS A 153 -21.36 29.77 24.06
N GLY A 154 -20.75 29.81 22.88
CA GLY A 154 -21.10 28.98 21.73
C GLY A 154 -22.00 29.72 20.74
N GLY A 155 -21.43 30.72 20.10
CA GLY A 155 -22.02 31.56 19.04
C GLY A 155 -21.08 32.67 18.56
N GLU A 156 -19.85 32.70 19.08
CA GLU A 156 -18.84 33.70 18.80
C GLU A 156 -18.15 33.44 17.47
N THR A 157 -17.52 34.48 16.93
CA THR A 157 -16.60 34.38 15.81
C THR A 157 -15.39 35.26 16.08
N PHE A 158 -14.20 34.71 15.86
CA PHE A 158 -12.92 35.39 16.09
C PHE A 158 -11.85 34.81 15.15
N THR A 159 -10.63 35.32 15.22
CA THR A 159 -9.48 34.84 14.43
C THR A 159 -8.33 34.44 15.33
N ILE A 160 -7.63 33.37 14.96
CA ILE A 160 -6.31 33.02 15.50
C ILE A 160 -5.39 32.92 14.29
N GLY A 161 -4.35 33.76 14.24
CA GLY A 161 -3.51 33.89 13.05
C GLY A 161 -4.35 34.15 11.80
N GLU A 162 -4.19 33.30 10.78
CA GLU A 162 -4.91 33.38 9.50
C GLU A 162 -6.19 32.53 9.44
N ILE A 163 -6.59 31.91 10.55
CA ILE A 163 -7.76 31.02 10.62
C ILE A 163 -8.91 31.76 11.29
N LYS A 164 -10.06 31.84 10.60
CA LYS A 164 -11.32 32.29 11.19
C LYS A 164 -11.95 31.14 11.97
N VAL A 165 -12.31 31.39 13.22
CA VAL A 165 -12.93 30.42 14.12
C VAL A 165 -14.35 30.89 14.46
N SER A 166 -15.35 30.05 14.23
CA SER A 166 -16.73 30.25 14.64
C SER A 166 -17.14 29.13 15.60
N SER A 167 -17.99 29.44 16.58
CA SER A 167 -18.41 28.47 17.59
C SER A 167 -19.93 28.30 17.65
N ALA A 168 -20.39 27.15 18.14
CA ALA A 168 -21.80 26.92 18.47
C ALA A 168 -21.92 26.06 19.71
N LYS A 169 -22.89 26.37 20.58
CA LYS A 169 -23.23 25.52 21.72
C LYS A 169 -23.86 24.22 21.22
N VAL A 170 -23.36 23.07 21.67
CA VAL A 170 -23.93 21.74 21.39
C VAL A 170 -24.44 21.07 22.66
N ASN A 171 -25.22 20.00 22.51
CA ASN A 171 -25.88 19.32 23.62
C ASN A 171 -24.97 18.23 24.18
N HIS A 172 -24.54 18.35 25.43
CA HIS A 172 -23.76 17.34 26.15
C HIS A 172 -23.99 17.51 27.66
N SER A 173 -23.42 16.64 28.50
CA SER A 173 -23.67 16.64 29.96
C SER A 173 -23.15 17.88 30.68
N ILE A 174 -22.20 18.61 30.10
CA ILE A 174 -21.75 19.92 30.57
C ILE A 174 -21.74 20.92 29.40
N HIS A 175 -21.52 22.21 29.70
CA HIS A 175 -21.44 23.24 28.67
C HIS A 175 -20.35 22.89 27.66
N THR A 176 -20.79 22.62 26.42
CA THR A 176 -19.92 22.17 25.34
C THR A 176 -20.09 23.05 24.11
N VAL A 177 -18.97 23.34 23.45
CA VAL A 177 -18.88 24.22 22.30
C VAL A 177 -18.21 23.46 21.15
N ALA A 178 -18.87 23.43 20.00
CA ALA A 178 -18.30 22.98 18.74
C ALA A 178 -17.62 24.15 18.03
N TYR A 179 -16.58 23.85 17.23
CA TYR A 179 -15.81 24.85 16.48
C TYR A 179 -15.85 24.58 14.98
N ARG A 180 -15.91 25.66 14.20
CA ARG A 180 -15.66 25.69 12.77
C ARG A 180 -14.45 26.56 12.48
N PHE A 181 -13.56 26.07 11.63
CA PHE A 181 -12.35 26.73 11.19
C PHE A 181 -12.45 26.98 9.70
N ASP A 182 -12.38 28.23 9.26
CA ASP A 182 -12.39 28.61 7.84
C ASP A 182 -11.07 29.29 7.46
N ALA A 183 -10.40 28.78 6.43
CA ALA A 183 -9.17 29.36 5.85
C ALA A 183 -8.95 28.85 4.42
N GLY A 184 -8.37 29.68 3.54
CA GLY A 184 -8.04 29.26 2.17
C GLY A 184 -9.26 28.81 1.33
N GLY A 185 -10.46 29.30 1.65
CA GLY A 185 -11.71 28.86 1.02
C GLY A 185 -12.20 27.47 1.45
N LYS A 186 -11.60 26.90 2.51
CA LYS A 186 -11.90 25.60 3.06
C LYS A 186 -12.39 25.68 4.50
N SER A 187 -13.04 24.62 4.97
CA SER A 187 -13.62 24.59 6.33
C SER A 187 -13.55 23.22 7.01
N ILE A 188 -13.17 23.22 8.29
CA ILE A 188 -13.16 22.04 9.17
C ILE A 188 -14.03 22.31 10.39
N VAL A 189 -14.83 21.34 10.81
CA VAL A 189 -15.68 21.45 12.00
C VAL A 189 -15.32 20.35 12.99
N ILE A 190 -15.22 20.68 14.26
CA ILE A 190 -14.97 19.75 15.37
C ILE A 190 -16.14 19.88 16.35
N SER A 191 -16.86 18.78 16.60
CA SER A 191 -18.08 18.82 17.42
C SER A 191 -17.83 18.89 18.93
N GLY A 192 -16.72 18.32 19.40
CA GLY A 192 -16.62 17.84 20.78
C GLY A 192 -17.57 16.67 21.04
N ASP A 193 -17.77 16.34 22.31
CA ASP A 193 -18.74 15.31 22.70
C ASP A 193 -20.16 15.88 22.64
N LEU A 194 -21.11 15.09 22.16
CA LEU A 194 -22.48 15.57 22.01
C LEU A 194 -23.49 14.44 21.90
N VAL A 195 -24.74 14.74 22.21
CA VAL A 195 -25.92 14.09 21.58
C VAL A 195 -26.40 14.92 20.40
N TYR A 196 -27.43 14.45 19.70
CA TYR A 196 -28.03 15.20 18.61
C TYR A 196 -28.31 16.67 19.02
N SER A 197 -27.80 17.60 18.20
CA SER A 197 -27.98 19.03 18.41
C SER A 197 -28.28 19.73 17.08
N GLN A 198 -29.30 20.58 17.06
CA GLN A 198 -29.69 21.32 15.85
C GLN A 198 -28.68 22.39 15.45
N SER A 199 -27.86 22.86 16.40
CA SER A 199 -26.84 23.88 16.14
C SER A 199 -25.64 23.35 15.36
N LEU A 200 -25.30 22.06 15.51
CA LEU A 200 -24.15 21.48 14.80
C LEU A 200 -24.35 21.49 13.27
N PRO A 201 -25.50 21.07 12.70
CA PRO A 201 -25.72 21.21 11.27
C PRO A 201 -25.71 22.65 10.75
N ALA A 202 -26.16 23.62 11.56
CA ALA A 202 -26.10 25.03 11.20
C ALA A 202 -24.65 25.54 11.15
N LEU A 203 -23.83 25.19 12.14
CA LEU A 203 -22.41 25.52 12.17
C LEU A 203 -21.66 24.84 11.01
N ALA A 204 -21.93 23.55 10.79
CA ALA A 204 -21.22 22.71 9.84
C ALA A 204 -21.73 22.80 8.39
N LYS A 205 -22.65 23.73 8.11
CA LYS A 205 -23.27 23.85 6.80
C LYS A 205 -22.22 24.01 5.70
N ASP A 206 -22.30 23.12 4.71
CA ASP A 206 -21.45 23.01 3.53
C ASP A 206 -19.95 22.84 3.83
N ALA A 207 -19.61 22.36 5.02
CA ALA A 207 -18.23 22.22 5.41
C ALA A 207 -17.51 21.08 4.67
N ASP A 208 -16.21 21.23 4.38
CA ASP A 208 -15.43 20.14 3.79
C ASP A 208 -15.34 18.93 4.73
N ILE A 209 -15.05 19.16 6.02
CA ILE A 209 -14.87 18.09 7.01
C ILE A 209 -15.70 18.37 8.26
N LEU A 210 -16.40 17.34 8.76
CA LEU A 210 -16.95 17.29 10.11
C LEU A 210 -16.27 16.16 10.90
N ILE A 211 -15.49 16.53 11.91
CA ILE A 211 -14.90 15.63 12.91
C ILE A 211 -15.89 15.53 14.07
N ILE A 212 -16.38 14.31 14.33
CA ILE A 212 -17.44 14.04 15.28
C ILE A 212 -17.16 12.81 16.14
N ASP A 213 -17.69 12.84 17.37
CA ASP A 213 -17.83 11.67 18.24
C ASP A 213 -18.32 10.43 17.45
N SER A 214 -17.67 9.29 17.70
CA SER A 214 -17.83 8.03 16.98
C SER A 214 -19.24 7.43 17.05
N GLY A 215 -20.10 7.94 17.93
CA GLY A 215 -21.50 7.55 17.99
C GLY A 215 -21.71 6.11 18.48
N GLY A 216 -20.75 5.57 19.23
CA GLY A 216 -20.75 4.18 19.68
C GLY A 216 -20.40 3.18 18.56
N ALA A 217 -19.40 3.51 17.74
CA ALA A 217 -18.88 2.65 16.67
C ALA A 217 -18.83 1.16 17.08
N ILE A 218 -19.27 0.30 16.15
CA ILE A 218 -19.56 -1.10 16.45
C ILE A 218 -18.24 -1.82 16.73
N LYS A 219 -18.17 -2.52 17.88
CA LYS A 219 -16.98 -3.30 18.23
C LYS A 219 -16.89 -4.57 17.38
N LYS A 220 -15.70 -4.94 16.91
CA LYS A 220 -15.44 -6.21 16.22
C LYS A 220 -15.84 -7.41 17.09
N GLY A 221 -16.60 -8.34 16.51
CA GLY A 221 -17.17 -9.49 17.23
C GLY A 221 -18.30 -9.16 18.22
N GLY A 222 -18.74 -7.91 18.28
CA GLY A 222 -19.91 -7.51 19.05
C GLY A 222 -21.18 -8.11 18.46
N ARG A 223 -21.96 -8.87 19.25
CA ARG A 223 -23.31 -9.26 18.84
C ARG A 223 -24.13 -8.01 18.57
N LYS A 224 -24.87 -7.98 17.44
CA LYS A 224 -25.98 -7.03 17.25
C LYS A 224 -26.80 -7.02 18.53
N ARG A 225 -26.92 -5.86 19.20
CA ARG A 225 -28.09 -5.65 20.05
C ARG A 225 -29.27 -5.68 19.08
N ALA A 226 -30.02 -6.79 19.11
CA ALA A 226 -31.26 -6.88 18.38
C ALA A 226 -32.14 -5.69 18.81
N ASN A 227 -32.52 -4.86 17.84
CA ASN A 227 -33.71 -4.05 17.97
C ASN A 227 -34.88 -5.04 18.20
N GLY A 228 -35.38 -5.11 19.43
CA GLY A 228 -36.52 -5.95 19.79
C GLY A 228 -36.22 -6.91 20.94
N GLY A 229 -36.19 -6.40 22.17
CA GLY A 229 -36.16 -7.23 23.37
C GLY A 229 -36.52 -6.39 24.58
N SER A 230 -37.74 -6.58 25.08
CA SER A 230 -38.25 -6.07 26.35
C SER A 230 -37.39 -6.54 27.52
N GLY A 231 -36.22 -5.93 27.71
CA GLY A 231 -35.39 -6.05 28.89
C GLY A 231 -35.84 -5.03 29.94
N LYS A 232 -36.27 -5.53 31.11
CA LYS A 232 -36.73 -4.75 32.27
C LYS A 232 -36.08 -3.37 32.36
N LYS A 233 -36.92 -2.32 32.35
CA LYS A 233 -36.58 -0.96 32.79
C LYS A 233 -35.84 -1.04 34.13
N ARG A 234 -34.51 -0.97 34.12
CA ARG A 234 -33.78 -0.52 35.31
C ARG A 234 -34.12 0.96 35.44
N ALA A 235 -35.06 1.24 36.35
CA ALA A 235 -35.39 2.58 36.77
C ALA A 235 -34.11 3.27 37.27
N GLY A 236 -33.72 4.29 36.51
CA GLY A 236 -32.52 5.07 36.70
C GLY A 236 -32.29 5.85 35.42
N ASN A 237 -32.88 7.05 35.34
CA ASN A 237 -32.67 8.02 34.25
C ASN A 237 -31.17 8.34 34.13
N LYS A 238 -30.40 7.51 33.44
CA LYS A 238 -29.07 7.90 32.96
C LYS A 238 -29.28 8.54 31.60
N GLU A 239 -29.33 9.87 31.58
CA GLU A 239 -29.33 10.63 30.33
C GLU A 239 -28.12 10.23 29.49
N ARG A 240 -28.35 9.99 28.20
CA ARG A 240 -27.29 9.62 27.26
C ARG A 240 -26.45 10.86 26.95
N ALA A 241 -25.13 10.74 27.05
CA ALA A 241 -24.20 11.86 26.83
C ALA A 241 -23.61 11.93 25.41
N HIS A 242 -23.64 10.81 24.67
CA HIS A 242 -23.00 10.67 23.35
C HIS A 242 -24.01 10.32 22.26
N VAL A 243 -23.69 10.75 21.04
CA VAL A 243 -24.42 10.59 19.79
C VAL A 243 -24.58 9.10 19.43
N THR A 244 -25.57 8.74 18.61
CA THR A 244 -25.63 7.42 17.95
C THR A 244 -25.13 7.51 16.51
N LEU A 245 -24.77 6.38 15.89
CA LEU A 245 -24.48 6.33 14.45
C LEU A 245 -25.60 6.92 13.59
N GLU A 246 -26.86 6.70 13.95
CA GLU A 246 -28.00 7.29 13.24
C GLU A 246 -27.99 8.82 13.34
N GLU A 247 -27.76 9.36 14.53
CA GLU A 247 -27.73 10.80 14.78
C GLU A 247 -26.52 11.50 14.16
N SER A 248 -25.33 10.90 14.23
CA SER A 248 -24.12 11.47 13.61
C SER A 248 -24.27 11.52 12.08
N SER A 249 -24.73 10.43 11.46
CA SER A 249 -24.99 10.40 10.02
C SER A 249 -26.13 11.33 9.60
N LEU A 250 -27.16 11.51 10.43
CA LEU A 250 -28.24 12.46 10.17
C LEU A 250 -27.75 13.91 10.25
N MET A 251 -26.95 14.26 11.26
CA MET A 251 -26.35 15.59 11.37
C MET A 251 -25.42 15.85 10.18
N ALA A 252 -24.54 14.91 9.83
CA ALA A 252 -23.66 15.02 8.66
C ALA A 252 -24.44 15.25 7.36
N LYS A 253 -25.53 14.51 7.16
CA LYS A 253 -26.44 14.71 6.01
C LYS A 253 -27.04 16.11 6.01
N LYS A 254 -27.56 16.58 7.15
CA LYS A 254 -28.17 17.92 7.28
C LYS A 254 -27.18 19.06 7.07
N SER A 255 -25.92 18.84 7.45
CA SER A 255 -24.82 19.77 7.24
C SER A 255 -24.38 19.86 5.78
N ASN A 256 -24.72 18.88 4.93
CA ASN A 256 -24.15 18.74 3.59
C ASN A 256 -22.61 18.74 3.59
N VAL A 257 -22.00 18.08 4.58
CA VAL A 257 -20.54 17.97 4.64
C VAL A 257 -20.02 17.00 3.60
N LYS A 258 -18.77 17.21 3.15
CA LYS A 258 -18.13 16.34 2.15
C LYS A 258 -17.56 15.06 2.79
N ALA A 259 -16.94 15.21 3.96
CA ALA A 259 -16.38 14.11 4.75
C ALA A 259 -16.85 14.14 6.21
N LEU A 260 -17.15 12.96 6.75
CA LEU A 260 -17.46 12.70 8.14
C LEU A 260 -16.32 11.88 8.77
N VAL A 261 -15.58 12.48 9.69
CA VAL A 261 -14.46 11.85 10.38
C VAL A 261 -14.92 11.47 11.78
N LEU A 262 -14.94 10.17 12.08
CA LEU A 262 -15.28 9.65 13.40
C LEU A 262 -14.05 9.67 14.30
N THR A 263 -14.20 10.18 15.51
CA THR A 263 -13.18 10.21 16.57
C THR A 263 -13.81 9.84 17.92
N HIS A 264 -13.09 9.96 19.03
CA HIS A 264 -13.61 9.61 20.36
C HIS A 264 -14.06 8.14 20.47
N PHE A 265 -13.13 7.22 20.20
CA PHE A 265 -13.42 5.79 20.21
C PHE A 265 -13.27 5.16 21.60
N VAL A 266 -14.32 4.46 22.03
CA VAL A 266 -14.32 3.67 23.27
C VAL A 266 -13.66 2.28 23.09
N ASN A 267 -13.62 1.78 21.85
CA ASN A 267 -13.10 0.46 21.51
C ASN A 267 -11.88 0.59 20.60
N ALA A 268 -10.84 -0.21 20.85
CA ALA A 268 -9.67 -0.30 19.97
C ALA A 268 -10.01 -1.00 18.64
N GLU A 269 -10.71 -2.13 18.71
CA GLU A 269 -11.12 -2.91 17.53
C GLU A 269 -12.54 -2.57 17.08
N ILE A 270 -12.64 -1.83 15.99
CA ILE A 270 -13.90 -1.38 15.39
C ILE A 270 -14.25 -2.30 14.21
N ASP A 271 -15.52 -2.65 14.10
CA ASP A 271 -16.13 -3.24 12.91
C ASP A 271 -16.54 -2.09 11.97
N GLU A 272 -15.59 -1.67 11.13
CA GLU A 272 -15.79 -0.54 10.21
C GLU A 272 -16.90 -0.83 9.21
N GLU A 273 -16.98 -2.05 8.67
CA GLU A 273 -18.01 -2.43 7.70
C GLU A 273 -19.41 -2.31 8.29
N ALA A 274 -19.63 -2.87 9.48
CA ALA A 274 -20.91 -2.77 10.17
C ALA A 274 -21.25 -1.33 10.55
N THR A 275 -20.25 -0.55 10.98
CA THR A 275 -20.43 0.86 11.35
C THR A 275 -20.77 1.72 10.13
N VAL A 276 -20.04 1.55 9.02
CA VAL A 276 -20.32 2.21 7.73
C VAL A 276 -21.71 1.86 7.25
N LYS A 277 -22.10 0.58 7.31
CA LYS A 277 -23.45 0.13 6.91
C LYS A 277 -24.56 0.88 7.64
N GLU A 278 -24.38 1.17 8.94
CA GLU A 278 -25.35 1.95 9.71
C GLU A 278 -25.36 3.43 9.30
N LEU A 279 -24.19 4.06 9.20
CA LEU A 279 -24.05 5.46 8.81
C LEU A 279 -24.58 5.74 7.39
N ARG A 280 -24.39 4.78 6.47
CA ARG A 280 -24.83 4.85 5.08
C ARG A 280 -26.35 4.88 4.92
N LYS A 281 -27.13 4.57 5.96
CA LYS A 281 -28.59 4.76 5.95
C LYS A 281 -28.98 6.23 5.77
N ASN A 282 -28.19 7.16 6.33
CA ASN A 282 -28.47 8.59 6.24
C ASN A 282 -27.46 9.37 5.39
N TYR A 283 -26.17 9.02 5.43
CA TYR A 283 -25.09 9.84 4.89
C TYR A 283 -24.36 9.20 3.71
N LYS A 284 -24.21 9.96 2.62
CA LYS A 284 -23.62 9.51 1.35
C LYS A 284 -22.21 10.04 1.09
N GLY A 285 -21.73 11.03 1.84
CA GLY A 285 -20.37 11.55 1.69
C GLY A 285 -19.31 10.59 2.21
N GLU A 286 -18.06 11.02 2.25
CA GLU A 286 -16.95 10.19 2.69
C GLU A 286 -17.00 9.94 4.20
N ILE A 287 -16.71 8.72 4.63
CA ILE A 287 -16.68 8.33 6.05
C ILE A 287 -15.26 7.88 6.37
N ILE A 288 -14.67 8.47 7.40
CA ILE A 288 -13.29 8.25 7.80
C ILE A 288 -13.27 7.83 9.27
N PHE A 289 -12.60 6.74 9.60
CA PHE A 289 -12.29 6.36 10.97
C PHE A 289 -10.93 6.94 11.32
N SER A 290 -10.90 7.89 12.27
CA SER A 290 -9.64 8.51 12.64
C SER A 290 -8.74 7.55 13.43
N GLU A 291 -7.44 7.75 13.31
CA GLU A 291 -6.41 7.18 14.16
C GLU A 291 -5.55 8.31 14.70
N ASP A 292 -4.83 8.04 15.79
CA ASP A 292 -3.83 8.97 16.29
C ASP A 292 -2.82 9.31 15.18
N MET A 293 -2.46 10.58 15.08
CA MET A 293 -1.59 11.18 14.08
C MET A 293 -2.11 11.20 12.64
N MET A 294 -3.35 10.77 12.40
CA MET A 294 -3.99 10.92 11.09
C MET A 294 -4.17 12.40 10.72
N THR A 295 -3.79 12.80 9.51
CA THR A 295 -4.05 14.16 8.98
C THR A 295 -5.09 14.12 7.86
N VAL A 296 -6.08 15.01 7.94
CA VAL A 296 -7.19 15.13 6.98
C VAL A 296 -7.15 16.53 6.33
N PRO A 297 -6.85 16.64 5.02
CA PRO A 297 -6.86 17.91 4.28
C PRO A 297 -8.27 18.28 3.80
N SER A 298 -8.57 19.58 3.72
CA SER A 298 -9.91 20.09 3.35
C SER A 298 -10.12 20.34 1.83
N GLY A 299 -9.26 19.81 0.94
CA GLY A 299 -9.22 19.97 -0.52
C GLY A 299 -10.28 19.23 -1.39
N LYS A 300 -10.38 19.55 -2.70
CA LYS A 300 -11.16 18.78 -3.72
C LYS A 300 -10.60 17.38 -3.98
N ASN A 301 -9.43 17.09 -3.43
CA ASN A 301 -8.90 15.76 -3.24
C ASN A 301 -9.19 15.37 -1.78
N ILE A 302 -10.44 15.04 -1.47
CA ILE A 302 -10.67 14.10 -0.35
C ILE A 302 -10.42 12.69 -0.92
N THR A 303 -9.16 12.54 -1.28
CA THR A 303 -8.44 11.30 -1.41
C THR A 303 -7.29 11.61 -0.47
N ALA A 304 -7.08 10.82 0.56
CA ALA A 304 -5.88 10.94 1.40
C ALA A 304 -4.66 11.15 0.49
N ARG A 305 -4.20 12.39 0.31
CA ARG A 305 -2.97 12.72 -0.40
C ARG A 305 -1.92 12.83 0.69
N GLN A 306 -1.00 11.87 0.73
CA GLN A 306 0.23 11.99 -0.05
C GLN A 306 0.85 13.38 0.12
N ASP A 307 1.41 13.61 1.31
CA ASP A 307 2.56 14.49 1.44
C ASP A 307 3.75 13.66 1.92
N LYS A 308 4.85 13.83 1.19
CA LYS A 308 6.12 13.13 1.31
C LYS A 308 6.67 13.16 2.75
N LYS A 309 6.38 12.10 3.51
CA LYS A 309 7.17 11.54 4.61
C LYS A 309 6.79 10.07 4.73
N ASP A 310 7.70 9.20 4.30
CA ASP A 310 7.62 7.73 4.34
C ASP A 310 6.21 7.15 4.14
N THR A 311 5.86 6.93 2.87
CA THR A 311 4.80 6.05 2.42
C THR A 311 5.11 4.60 2.82
N LYS A 312 5.07 4.28 4.11
CA LYS A 312 5.13 2.87 4.50
C LYS A 312 3.73 2.29 4.31
N HIS A 313 3.44 1.98 3.04
CA HIS A 313 2.49 0.94 2.69
C HIS A 313 2.67 -0.23 3.67
N PRO A 314 1.62 -0.71 4.36
CA PRO A 314 1.76 -1.77 5.37
C PRO A 314 2.25 -3.08 4.74
N TYR A 315 2.09 -3.22 3.42
CA TYR A 315 2.59 -4.34 2.64
C TYR A 315 3.47 -3.86 1.47
N PRO A 316 4.67 -3.31 1.74
CA PRO A 316 5.57 -2.89 0.67
C PRO A 316 6.16 -4.12 -0.01
N ILE A 317 6.06 -4.19 -1.34
CA ILE A 317 6.60 -5.29 -2.12
C ILE A 317 8.11 -5.09 -2.30
N VAL A 318 8.90 -6.01 -1.73
CA VAL A 318 10.35 -6.07 -1.94
C VAL A 318 10.60 -6.46 -3.40
N ASP A 319 11.58 -5.84 -4.04
CA ASP A 319 11.96 -6.13 -5.42
C ASP A 319 12.57 -7.54 -5.58
N THR A 320 12.57 -8.08 -6.79
CA THR A 320 13.14 -9.42 -7.09
C THR A 320 14.67 -9.42 -7.13
N GLY A 321 15.29 -8.24 -7.29
CA GLY A 321 16.72 -8.04 -7.41
C GLY A 321 17.27 -8.25 -8.83
N ILE A 322 16.43 -8.54 -9.82
CA ILE A 322 16.88 -8.68 -11.21
C ILE A 322 17.23 -7.31 -11.78
N SER A 323 18.48 -7.15 -12.21
CA SER A 323 18.98 -5.96 -12.91
C SER A 323 19.45 -6.22 -14.35
N ASN A 324 19.60 -7.49 -14.72
CA ASN A 324 19.98 -7.90 -16.07
C ASN A 324 18.76 -8.02 -16.98
N TYR A 325 18.98 -7.85 -18.28
CA TYR A 325 17.95 -8.01 -19.31
C TYR A 325 18.13 -9.34 -20.03
N TYR A 326 17.02 -9.99 -20.35
CA TYR A 326 17.01 -11.30 -20.97
C TYR A 326 16.09 -11.32 -22.19
N SER A 327 16.51 -12.05 -23.22
CA SER A 327 15.61 -12.55 -24.24
C SER A 327 14.96 -13.86 -23.77
N ASP A 328 14.41 -14.62 -24.71
CA ASP A 328 13.91 -15.97 -24.52
C ASP A 328 15.00 -17.05 -24.35
N VAL A 329 16.28 -16.76 -24.65
CA VAL A 329 17.37 -17.76 -24.57
C VAL A 329 18.69 -17.23 -23.99
N THR A 330 18.90 -15.90 -23.95
CA THR A 330 20.18 -15.32 -23.53
C THR A 330 20.00 -14.02 -22.73
N THR A 331 21.07 -13.59 -22.06
CA THR A 331 21.20 -12.21 -21.58
C THR A 331 21.38 -11.27 -22.76
N ILE A 332 20.76 -10.09 -22.70
CA ILE A 332 20.81 -9.03 -23.73
C ILE A 332 21.15 -7.68 -23.08
N SER A 333 21.47 -6.69 -23.91
CA SER A 333 21.54 -5.30 -23.47
C SER A 333 20.14 -4.75 -23.14
N LYS A 334 20.07 -3.66 -22.37
CA LYS A 334 18.81 -2.97 -22.08
C LYS A 334 18.04 -2.66 -23.37
N PRO A 335 16.82 -3.22 -23.55
CA PRO A 335 15.97 -2.89 -24.70
C PRO A 335 15.41 -1.48 -24.56
N SER A 336 15.21 -0.78 -25.68
CA SER A 336 14.53 0.52 -25.71
C SER A 336 13.01 0.32 -25.73
N GLU A 337 12.26 1.38 -25.41
CA GLU A 337 10.80 1.36 -25.50
C GLU A 337 10.36 0.99 -26.93
N GLY A 338 9.54 -0.06 -27.04
CA GLY A 338 9.06 -0.61 -28.32
C GLY A 338 9.97 -1.68 -28.96
N ASP A 339 11.14 -1.97 -28.37
CA ASP A 339 11.95 -3.14 -28.76
C ASP A 339 11.40 -4.43 -28.14
N ALA A 340 11.77 -5.57 -28.73
CA ALA A 340 11.49 -6.89 -28.17
C ALA A 340 12.03 -7.00 -26.72
N PHE A 341 11.26 -7.65 -25.84
CA PHE A 341 11.58 -7.87 -24.43
C PHE A 341 11.71 -6.59 -23.57
N TYR A 342 11.27 -5.44 -24.06
CA TYR A 342 11.05 -4.25 -23.22
C TYR A 342 9.88 -4.48 -22.23
N GLY A 343 9.97 -3.88 -21.04
CA GLY A 343 8.95 -4.03 -19.99
C GLY A 343 9.19 -5.20 -19.02
N GLN A 344 10.35 -5.85 -19.09
CA GLN A 344 10.72 -6.92 -18.16
C GLN A 344 11.13 -6.37 -16.78
N ASP A 345 11.34 -7.24 -15.79
CA ASP A 345 11.58 -6.87 -14.37
C ASP A 345 12.62 -5.73 -14.22
N ALA A 346 13.78 -5.90 -14.87
CA ALA A 346 14.90 -4.96 -14.80
C ALA A 346 14.59 -3.55 -15.35
N ASN A 347 13.52 -3.37 -16.14
CA ASN A 347 13.11 -2.04 -16.62
C ASN A 347 12.55 -1.16 -15.49
N TYR A 348 12.07 -1.77 -14.40
CA TYR A 348 11.33 -1.11 -13.34
C TYR A 348 12.06 -1.18 -12.00
N ASN A 349 11.94 -0.13 -11.20
CA ASN A 349 12.46 -0.07 -9.85
C ASN A 349 11.37 -0.39 -8.82
N GLY A 350 11.57 -1.45 -8.05
CA GLY A 350 10.86 -1.70 -6.81
C GLY A 350 11.68 -1.31 -5.57
N HIS A 351 11.20 -1.74 -4.40
CA HIS A 351 11.93 -1.58 -3.15
C HIS A 351 13.10 -2.56 -3.09
N SER A 352 14.31 -2.13 -3.44
CA SER A 352 15.49 -3.00 -3.37
C SER A 352 15.62 -3.64 -1.98
N PRO A 353 15.93 -4.95 -1.90
CA PRO A 353 16.16 -5.63 -0.62
C PRO A 353 17.14 -4.85 0.25
N SER A 354 16.76 -4.59 1.50
CA SER A 354 17.57 -3.81 2.44
C SER A 354 17.49 -4.45 3.81
N TYR A 355 18.64 -4.89 4.31
CA TYR A 355 18.75 -5.64 5.55
C TYR A 355 19.78 -5.02 6.50
N THR A 356 19.48 -5.09 7.79
CA THR A 356 20.39 -4.76 8.90
C THR A 356 20.63 -6.03 9.71
N ASP A 357 21.87 -6.51 9.77
CA ASP A 357 22.26 -7.54 10.73
C ASP A 357 22.38 -6.88 12.11
N ASN A 358 21.60 -7.35 13.08
CA ASN A 358 21.56 -6.75 14.42
C ASN A 358 22.68 -7.25 15.34
N GLY A 359 23.50 -8.21 14.89
CA GLY A 359 24.63 -8.76 15.66
C GLY A 359 24.24 -9.70 16.80
N ASP A 360 22.95 -10.01 16.95
CA ASP A 360 22.37 -10.84 18.03
C ASP A 360 21.70 -12.12 17.50
N GLY A 361 21.98 -12.48 16.24
CA GLY A 361 21.35 -13.60 15.53
C GLY A 361 20.05 -13.23 14.83
N THR A 362 19.68 -11.95 14.78
CA THR A 362 18.51 -11.45 14.04
C THR A 362 18.89 -10.49 12.90
N VAL A 363 18.01 -10.42 11.90
CA VAL A 363 18.14 -9.54 10.73
C VAL A 363 16.86 -8.70 10.61
N THR A 364 17.00 -7.38 10.59
CA THR A 364 15.91 -6.45 10.32
C THR A 364 15.78 -6.25 8.81
N ASP A 365 14.58 -6.45 8.26
CA ASP A 365 14.23 -6.06 6.91
C ASP A 365 13.69 -4.63 6.93
N ASN A 366 14.50 -3.71 6.38
CA ASN A 366 14.23 -2.28 6.43
C ASN A 366 13.04 -1.88 5.53
N VAL A 367 12.75 -2.67 4.48
CA VAL A 367 11.62 -2.47 3.58
C VAL A 367 10.34 -2.91 4.25
N THR A 368 10.27 -4.16 4.67
CA THR A 368 9.01 -4.76 5.17
C THR A 368 8.73 -4.41 6.62
N GLY A 369 9.73 -3.97 7.39
CA GLY A 369 9.60 -3.79 8.84
C GLY A 369 9.49 -5.11 9.62
N LEU A 370 9.72 -6.24 8.95
CA LEU A 370 9.85 -7.55 9.59
C LEU A 370 11.25 -7.71 10.18
N MET A 371 11.36 -8.55 11.21
CA MET A 371 12.63 -8.99 11.77
C MET A 371 12.67 -10.52 11.76
N TRP A 372 13.81 -11.06 11.34
CA TRP A 372 14.00 -12.46 11.03
C TRP A 372 15.07 -13.09 11.90
N ALA A 373 14.92 -14.36 12.25
CA ALA A 373 16.06 -15.15 12.70
C ALA A 373 17.04 -15.36 11.54
N LYS A 374 18.34 -15.17 11.79
CA LYS A 374 19.41 -15.38 10.81
C LYS A 374 19.63 -16.85 10.45
N ASP A 375 19.43 -17.75 11.40
CA ASP A 375 19.64 -19.19 11.26
C ASP A 375 18.32 -19.98 11.30
N MET A 376 18.20 -21.01 10.48
CA MET A 376 17.03 -21.89 10.44
C MET A 376 17.15 -23.09 11.40
N GLY A 377 18.38 -23.48 11.74
CA GLY A 377 18.70 -24.68 12.50
C GLY A 377 18.38 -25.96 11.73
N ASN A 378 18.08 -27.02 12.47
CA ASN A 378 17.72 -28.33 11.90
C ASN A 378 16.29 -28.34 11.34
N LYS A 379 16.04 -29.27 10.41
CA LYS A 379 14.69 -29.53 9.90
C LYS A 379 13.76 -30.00 11.03
N LEU A 380 12.52 -29.51 11.01
CA LEU A 380 11.48 -29.78 12.00
C LEU A 380 10.19 -30.24 11.32
N THR A 381 9.36 -31.00 12.03
CA THR A 381 7.98 -31.20 11.61
C THR A 381 7.21 -29.88 11.65
N TYR A 382 6.08 -29.83 10.96
CA TYR A 382 5.25 -28.63 10.91
C TYR A 382 4.84 -28.18 12.32
N GLN A 383 4.38 -29.10 13.18
CA GLN A 383 3.98 -28.77 14.55
C GLN A 383 5.16 -28.37 15.44
N GLU A 384 6.32 -29.04 15.30
CA GLU A 384 7.54 -28.69 16.03
C GLU A 384 7.99 -27.24 15.74
N ALA A 385 7.82 -26.76 14.50
CA ALA A 385 8.16 -25.38 14.12
C ALA A 385 7.34 -24.34 14.91
N PHE A 386 6.02 -24.52 15.05
CA PHE A 386 5.17 -23.63 15.86
C PHE A 386 5.52 -23.68 17.35
N GLN A 387 5.83 -24.87 17.87
CA GLN A 387 6.26 -24.99 19.27
C GLN A 387 7.60 -24.30 19.52
N LYS A 388 8.55 -24.41 18.58
CA LYS A 388 9.83 -23.69 18.64
C LYS A 388 9.62 -22.18 18.60
N ALA A 389 8.74 -21.69 17.72
CA ALA A 389 8.43 -20.26 17.62
C ALA A 389 7.85 -19.70 18.92
N LYS A 390 6.82 -20.36 19.48
CA LYS A 390 6.16 -19.95 20.73
C LYS A 390 7.12 -19.92 21.93
N LYS A 391 8.10 -20.82 21.97
CA LYS A 391 9.09 -20.92 23.05
C LYS A 391 10.32 -20.04 22.85
N SER A 392 10.52 -19.48 21.65
CA SER A 392 11.71 -18.72 21.32
C SER A 392 11.82 -17.45 22.16
N LYS A 393 13.03 -17.21 22.66
CA LYS A 393 13.46 -15.96 23.32
C LYS A 393 14.64 -15.32 22.58
N LEU A 394 14.80 -15.64 21.29
CA LEU A 394 15.91 -15.16 20.46
C LEU A 394 15.98 -13.62 20.52
N ALA A 395 17.18 -13.10 20.79
CA ALA A 395 17.45 -11.67 20.99
C ALA A 395 16.56 -10.99 22.05
N GLY A 396 16.07 -11.74 23.05
CA GLY A 396 15.22 -11.20 24.12
C GLY A 396 13.74 -11.02 23.74
N TYR A 397 13.35 -11.29 22.49
CA TYR A 397 11.96 -11.15 22.04
C TYR A 397 11.13 -12.40 22.25
N SER A 398 9.83 -12.24 22.51
CA SER A 398 8.91 -13.34 22.82
C SER A 398 7.71 -13.49 21.89
N ASP A 399 7.64 -12.64 20.86
CA ASP A 399 6.57 -12.55 19.86
C ASP A 399 6.95 -13.21 18.52
N TRP A 400 7.93 -14.13 18.55
CA TRP A 400 8.35 -14.89 17.38
C TRP A 400 7.25 -15.83 16.88
N ARG A 401 7.10 -15.89 15.56
CA ARG A 401 6.11 -16.74 14.88
C ARG A 401 6.67 -17.41 13.64
N VAL A 402 5.90 -18.37 13.13
CA VAL A 402 6.11 -18.99 11.82
C VAL A 402 5.63 -18.00 10.74
N PRO A 403 6.48 -17.62 9.77
CA PRO A 403 6.12 -16.67 8.72
C PRO A 403 5.07 -17.25 7.79
N THR A 404 4.17 -16.41 7.32
CA THR A 404 3.27 -16.72 6.21
C THR A 404 4.07 -16.90 4.92
N ILE A 405 3.43 -17.47 3.89
CA ILE A 405 4.09 -17.64 2.59
C ILE A 405 4.45 -16.29 1.95
N LYS A 406 3.59 -15.27 2.11
CA LYS A 406 3.85 -13.90 1.60
C LYS A 406 5.08 -13.28 2.28
N GLU A 407 5.27 -13.52 3.58
CA GLU A 407 6.46 -13.05 4.30
C GLU A 407 7.71 -13.81 3.90
N LEU A 408 7.68 -15.14 3.82
CA LEU A 408 8.86 -15.89 3.39
C LEU A 408 9.28 -15.52 1.97
N TYR A 409 8.30 -15.31 1.09
CA TYR A 409 8.58 -14.98 -0.30
C TYR A 409 9.17 -13.58 -0.47
N SER A 410 8.98 -12.66 0.49
CA SER A 410 9.62 -11.34 0.44
C SER A 410 11.16 -11.42 0.43
N LEU A 411 11.71 -12.50 1.02
CA LEU A 411 13.16 -12.76 1.09
C LEU A 411 13.74 -13.33 -0.21
N ILE A 412 12.92 -13.78 -1.16
CA ILE A 412 13.44 -14.46 -2.37
C ILE A 412 14.20 -13.46 -3.26
N LEU A 413 15.37 -13.85 -3.77
CA LEU A 413 16.12 -13.09 -4.77
C LEU A 413 16.19 -13.88 -6.07
N PHE A 414 15.64 -13.35 -7.15
CA PHE A 414 15.64 -14.01 -8.45
C PHE A 414 16.98 -13.90 -9.20
N THR A 415 17.99 -13.33 -8.56
CA THR A 415 19.40 -13.43 -8.97
C THR A 415 20.01 -14.80 -8.68
N GLY A 416 19.36 -15.62 -7.84
CA GLY A 416 19.78 -17.00 -7.56
C GLY A 416 19.77 -17.89 -8.80
N LYS A 417 20.55 -18.97 -8.78
CA LYS A 417 20.75 -19.89 -9.90
C LYS A 417 20.84 -21.32 -9.43
N VAL A 418 20.18 -22.23 -10.15
CA VAL A 418 20.22 -23.66 -9.86
C VAL A 418 20.40 -24.44 -11.16
N LYS A 419 21.19 -25.52 -11.12
CA LYS A 419 21.40 -26.42 -12.27
C LYS A 419 20.95 -27.82 -11.91
N GLY A 420 19.69 -28.11 -12.19
CA GLY A 420 19.07 -29.39 -11.85
C GLY A 420 18.93 -29.52 -10.33
N GLN A 421 19.78 -30.33 -9.70
CA GLN A 421 19.77 -30.55 -8.25
C GLN A 421 20.91 -29.83 -7.53
N HIS A 422 21.80 -29.15 -8.28
CA HIS A 422 22.96 -28.45 -7.74
C HIS A 422 22.68 -26.96 -7.60
N ALA A 423 22.91 -26.43 -6.41
CA ALA A 423 22.85 -25.01 -6.13
C ALA A 423 24.05 -24.31 -6.76
N VAL A 424 23.82 -23.21 -7.49
CA VAL A 424 24.89 -22.37 -8.02
C VAL A 424 24.96 -21.08 -7.20
N ASP A 425 23.85 -20.34 -7.15
CA ASP A 425 23.69 -19.14 -6.34
C ASP A 425 22.35 -19.26 -5.59
N PHE A 426 22.31 -18.93 -4.29
CA PHE A 426 21.06 -19.02 -3.54
C PHE A 426 20.09 -17.90 -3.91
N PHE A 427 18.80 -18.22 -3.86
CA PHE A 427 17.69 -17.29 -4.07
C PHE A 427 17.37 -16.48 -2.80
N ILE A 428 18.40 -16.13 -2.01
CA ILE A 428 18.30 -15.34 -0.78
C ILE A 428 19.65 -14.65 -0.54
N ASP A 429 19.65 -13.49 0.12
CA ASP A 429 20.88 -12.76 0.45
C ASP A 429 21.69 -13.48 1.55
N THR A 430 22.74 -14.18 1.13
CA THR A 430 23.61 -14.98 2.02
C THR A 430 24.51 -14.14 2.90
N LYS A 431 24.65 -12.84 2.64
CA LYS A 431 25.35 -11.92 3.54
C LYS A 431 24.60 -11.80 4.87
N TYR A 432 23.28 -11.86 4.83
CA TYR A 432 22.41 -11.66 6.00
C TYR A 432 21.81 -12.97 6.50
N PHE A 433 21.51 -13.92 5.63
CA PHE A 433 20.78 -15.14 6.00
C PHE A 433 21.64 -16.40 5.85
N ASN A 434 21.67 -17.23 6.89
CA ASN A 434 22.26 -18.56 6.81
C ASN A 434 21.27 -19.48 6.09
N GLN A 435 21.61 -19.91 4.88
CA GLN A 435 20.82 -20.83 4.07
C GLN A 435 21.52 -22.21 3.97
N PRO A 436 21.05 -23.23 4.71
CA PRO A 436 21.50 -24.60 4.54
C PRO A 436 21.02 -25.24 3.22
N LEU A 437 21.75 -26.26 2.79
CA LEU A 437 21.40 -27.20 1.74
C LEU A 437 20.81 -28.49 2.34
N GLY A 438 20.20 -29.34 1.50
CA GLY A 438 19.91 -30.72 1.88
C GLY A 438 21.19 -31.52 2.17
N ASP A 439 21.07 -32.50 3.07
CA ASP A 439 22.16 -33.33 3.57
C ASP A 439 22.43 -34.51 2.63
N THR A 440 23.38 -34.34 1.71
CA THR A 440 23.76 -35.38 0.73
C THR A 440 24.34 -36.64 1.37
N LYS A 441 24.85 -36.56 2.60
CA LYS A 441 25.32 -37.74 3.36
C LYS A 441 24.15 -38.61 3.83
N LYS A 442 22.94 -38.06 3.91
CA LYS A 442 21.69 -38.77 4.22
C LYS A 442 20.86 -39.13 2.98
N GLY A 443 21.43 -38.95 1.78
CA GLY A 443 20.75 -39.22 0.52
C GLY A 443 19.77 -38.13 0.08
N GLU A 444 19.79 -36.96 0.73
CA GLU A 444 19.06 -35.78 0.26
C GLU A 444 19.82 -35.11 -0.91
N ARG A 445 19.11 -34.35 -1.73
CA ARG A 445 19.71 -33.49 -2.76
C ARG A 445 19.99 -32.11 -2.16
N GLU A 446 20.88 -31.33 -2.75
CA GLU A 446 21.15 -29.97 -2.27
C GLU A 446 19.88 -29.11 -2.22
N ILE A 447 19.00 -29.27 -3.21
CA ILE A 447 17.69 -28.61 -3.30
C ILE A 447 16.65 -29.12 -2.29
N ASP A 448 16.90 -30.18 -1.51
CA ASP A 448 16.00 -30.67 -0.47
C ASP A 448 16.09 -29.81 0.80
N ALA A 449 15.98 -28.49 0.62
CA ALA A 449 16.12 -27.45 1.62
C ALA A 449 14.89 -26.53 1.68
N GLN A 450 13.70 -27.13 1.52
CA GLN A 450 12.43 -26.42 1.60
C GLN A 450 12.22 -25.82 3.00
N THR A 451 11.50 -24.69 3.05
CA THR A 451 11.20 -23.96 4.28
C THR A 451 9.68 -23.91 4.51
N TRP A 452 9.22 -24.37 5.67
CA TRP A 452 7.82 -24.27 6.09
C TRP A 452 7.37 -22.82 6.23
N SER A 453 6.21 -22.50 5.66
CA SER A 453 5.41 -21.31 6.04
C SER A 453 4.30 -21.70 7.00
N SER A 454 3.56 -20.73 7.55
CA SER A 454 2.30 -20.95 8.28
C SER A 454 1.07 -21.03 7.38
N THR A 455 1.25 -20.95 6.06
CA THR A 455 0.16 -20.93 5.08
C THR A 455 -0.13 -22.33 4.58
N GLU A 456 -1.18 -22.94 5.13
CA GLU A 456 -1.70 -24.22 4.65
C GLU A 456 -2.45 -24.03 3.32
N TYR A 457 -2.34 -25.03 2.45
CA TYR A 457 -3.18 -25.07 1.26
C TYR A 457 -4.57 -25.57 1.65
N VAL A 458 -5.60 -24.82 1.27
CA VAL A 458 -7.00 -25.21 1.55
C VAL A 458 -7.43 -26.45 0.77
N GLY A 459 -6.82 -26.70 -0.39
CA GLY A 459 -7.00 -27.92 -1.16
C GLY A 459 -6.11 -29.06 -0.67
N LYS A 460 -6.08 -30.13 -1.46
CA LYS A 460 -5.21 -31.29 -1.23
C LYS A 460 -4.41 -31.58 -2.49
N THR A 461 -3.17 -32.04 -2.32
CA THR A 461 -2.30 -32.38 -3.45
C THR A 461 -2.03 -33.88 -3.53
N MET A 462 -1.64 -34.33 -4.72
CA MET A 462 -1.15 -35.69 -4.95
C MET A 462 -2.09 -36.79 -4.42
N ARG A 463 -1.71 -37.51 -3.35
CA ARG A 463 -2.51 -38.63 -2.79
C ARG A 463 -3.61 -38.15 -1.84
N ASN A 464 -4.22 -37.01 -2.16
CA ASN A 464 -5.19 -36.34 -1.30
C ASN A 464 -4.58 -35.95 0.06
N ASP A 465 -3.32 -35.54 0.05
CA ASP A 465 -2.57 -35.22 1.26
C ASP A 465 -2.77 -33.75 1.67
N GLU A 466 -2.87 -33.53 2.99
CA GLU A 466 -2.82 -32.18 3.57
C GLU A 466 -1.47 -31.53 3.27
N THR A 467 -1.53 -30.30 2.76
CA THR A 467 -0.41 -29.65 2.10
C THR A 467 -0.18 -28.26 2.70
N VAL A 468 1.08 -27.87 2.84
CA VAL A 468 1.48 -26.53 3.28
C VAL A 468 2.34 -25.90 2.21
N PHE A 469 2.13 -24.62 1.90
CA PHE A 469 3.02 -23.91 1.00
C PHE A 469 4.36 -23.65 1.68
N GLY A 470 5.44 -23.92 0.96
CA GLY A 470 6.80 -23.60 1.39
C GLY A 470 7.58 -22.89 0.31
N VAL A 471 8.59 -22.13 0.73
CA VAL A 471 9.60 -21.53 -0.16
C VAL A 471 10.84 -22.39 -0.15
N ASN A 472 11.49 -22.54 -1.30
CA ASN A 472 12.81 -23.14 -1.38
C ASN A 472 13.81 -22.11 -1.93
N PHE A 473 14.66 -21.59 -1.05
CA PHE A 473 15.68 -20.58 -1.39
C PHE A 473 16.88 -21.17 -2.14
N VAL A 474 16.89 -22.47 -2.43
CA VAL A 474 17.91 -23.11 -3.28
C VAL A 474 17.44 -23.21 -4.73
N ASP A 475 16.14 -23.44 -4.96
CA ASP A 475 15.59 -23.62 -6.31
C ASP A 475 14.58 -22.54 -6.75
N GLY A 476 14.35 -21.51 -5.93
CA GLY A 476 13.63 -20.30 -6.31
C GLY A 476 12.11 -20.43 -6.43
N ARG A 477 11.46 -21.34 -5.67
CA ARG A 477 10.04 -21.70 -5.91
C ARG A 477 9.15 -21.70 -4.67
N ILE A 478 7.86 -21.45 -4.90
CA ILE A 478 6.76 -21.80 -3.98
C ILE A 478 6.11 -23.10 -4.46
N LYS A 479 6.01 -24.09 -3.58
CA LYS A 479 5.25 -25.33 -3.84
C LYS A 479 4.47 -25.74 -2.59
N GLY A 480 3.39 -26.47 -2.81
CA GLY A 480 2.69 -27.21 -1.77
C GLY A 480 3.45 -28.49 -1.43
N TYR A 481 3.74 -28.68 -0.15
CA TYR A 481 4.40 -29.88 0.36
C TYR A 481 3.50 -30.64 1.36
N PRO A 482 3.36 -31.96 1.23
CA PRO A 482 2.62 -32.78 2.18
C PRO A 482 3.21 -32.69 3.59
N LYS A 483 2.36 -32.59 4.62
CA LYS A 483 2.80 -32.66 6.03
C LYS A 483 3.36 -34.03 6.41
N TYR A 484 2.94 -35.06 5.69
CA TYR A 484 3.29 -36.45 5.97
C TYR A 484 3.90 -37.11 4.73
N ASN A 485 4.82 -38.04 4.94
CA ASN A 485 5.36 -38.86 3.88
C ASN A 485 4.21 -39.69 3.27
N PRO A 486 3.97 -39.61 1.95
CA PRO A 486 2.82 -40.24 1.32
C PRO A 486 2.87 -41.78 1.35
N ARG A 487 4.05 -42.38 1.62
CA ARG A 487 4.25 -43.83 1.70
C ARG A 487 4.28 -44.33 3.15
N THR A 488 5.07 -43.71 4.02
CA THR A 488 5.26 -44.19 5.41
C THR A 488 4.27 -43.56 6.38
N ARG A 489 3.66 -42.43 6.02
CA ARG A 489 2.79 -41.60 6.87
C ARG A 489 3.50 -40.92 8.05
N ASP A 490 4.83 -41.03 8.12
CA ASP A 490 5.64 -40.26 9.05
C ASP A 490 5.55 -38.75 8.76
N GLU A 491 5.69 -37.91 9.79
CA GLU A 491 5.74 -36.46 9.60
C GLU A 491 6.98 -36.05 8.78
N ASN A 492 6.76 -35.25 7.73
CA ASN A 492 7.85 -34.67 6.96
C ASN A 492 8.53 -33.57 7.77
N LYS A 493 9.86 -33.49 7.62
CA LYS A 493 10.68 -32.45 8.24
C LYS A 493 11.26 -31.52 7.18
N MET A 494 11.14 -30.22 7.40
CA MET A 494 11.69 -29.18 6.52
C MET A 494 12.38 -28.10 7.35
N TYR A 495 13.16 -27.24 6.70
CA TYR A 495 13.70 -26.06 7.36
C TYR A 495 12.58 -25.09 7.75
N PHE A 496 12.92 -24.17 8.64
CA PHE A 496 11.98 -23.22 9.18
C PHE A 496 12.73 -21.96 9.64
N ARG A 497 12.14 -20.78 9.47
CA ARG A 497 12.72 -19.50 9.90
C ARG A 497 11.72 -18.76 10.77
N LEU A 498 12.18 -18.12 11.85
CA LEU A 498 11.34 -17.30 12.71
C LEU A 498 11.21 -15.88 12.15
N VAL A 499 10.03 -15.29 12.30
CA VAL A 499 9.76 -13.88 11.98
C VAL A 499 9.02 -13.19 13.12
N ARG A 500 9.14 -11.88 13.21
CA ARG A 500 8.35 -10.98 14.06
C ARG A 500 8.23 -9.59 13.41
N GLY A 501 7.44 -8.70 14.02
CA GLY A 501 7.16 -7.38 13.46
C GLY A 501 6.10 -7.42 12.35
N ASN A 502 5.76 -6.23 11.85
CA ASN A 502 4.75 -5.92 10.83
C ASN A 502 3.62 -6.98 10.71
N PRO A 503 2.59 -6.93 11.58
CA PRO A 503 1.49 -7.90 11.55
C PRO A 503 0.57 -7.74 10.33
N ASP A 504 0.73 -6.68 9.53
CA ASP A 504 -0.11 -6.35 8.37
C ASP A 504 0.56 -6.69 7.03
N TYR A 505 1.82 -7.11 7.05
CA TYR A 505 2.47 -7.62 5.85
C TYR A 505 1.70 -8.81 5.27
N GLY A 506 1.44 -8.77 3.97
CA GLY A 506 0.64 -9.82 3.31
C GLY A 506 -0.87 -9.58 3.28
N LYS A 507 -1.38 -8.54 3.96
CA LYS A 507 -2.80 -8.18 3.97
C LYS A 507 -3.08 -7.09 2.93
N ASN A 508 -3.80 -7.46 1.88
CA ASN A 508 -4.21 -6.51 0.85
C ASN A 508 -5.37 -5.62 1.32
N ARG A 509 -5.54 -4.47 0.67
CA ARG A 509 -6.67 -3.55 0.83
C ARG A 509 -7.21 -3.16 -0.53
N PHE A 510 -7.95 -4.09 -1.14
CA PHE A 510 -8.50 -3.91 -2.47
C PHE A 510 -9.66 -2.91 -2.51
N VAL A 511 -9.68 -2.08 -3.55
CA VAL A 511 -10.74 -1.14 -3.89
C VAL A 511 -11.04 -1.30 -5.37
N ASP A 512 -12.28 -1.67 -5.69
CA ASP A 512 -12.79 -1.65 -7.06
C ASP A 512 -13.00 -0.18 -7.47
N ASN A 513 -12.27 0.27 -8.49
CA ASN A 513 -12.37 1.66 -8.94
C ASN A 513 -13.59 1.88 -9.86
N GLY A 514 -14.30 0.81 -10.26
CA GLY A 514 -15.51 0.90 -11.09
C GLY A 514 -15.25 1.19 -12.57
N ASP A 515 -13.99 1.19 -13.01
CA ASP A 515 -13.54 1.55 -14.36
C ASP A 515 -12.75 0.42 -15.07
N GLY A 516 -12.81 -0.79 -14.52
CA GLY A 516 -12.04 -1.94 -14.99
C GLY A 516 -10.70 -2.13 -14.27
N THR A 517 -10.43 -1.36 -13.20
CA THR A 517 -9.22 -1.49 -12.39
C THR A 517 -9.52 -1.76 -10.90
N VAL A 518 -8.56 -2.34 -10.21
CA VAL A 518 -8.59 -2.57 -8.74
C VAL A 518 -7.33 -1.98 -8.12
N SER A 519 -7.49 -1.07 -7.17
CA SER A 519 -6.38 -0.53 -6.38
C SER A 519 -6.14 -1.38 -5.15
N ASP A 520 -4.89 -1.72 -4.85
CA ASP A 520 -4.48 -2.26 -3.57
C ASP A 520 -3.75 -1.19 -2.76
N LEU A 521 -4.48 -0.57 -1.82
CA LEU A 521 -3.96 0.51 -1.00
C LEU A 521 -2.86 0.04 -0.04
N ALA A 522 -2.79 -1.26 0.24
CA ALA A 522 -1.78 -1.83 1.14
C ALA A 522 -0.41 -1.97 0.47
N THR A 523 -0.36 -2.13 -0.86
CA THR A 523 0.88 -2.26 -1.65
C THR A 523 1.23 -1.00 -2.45
N GLY A 524 0.24 -0.13 -2.70
CA GLY A 524 0.41 1.05 -3.56
C GLY A 524 0.24 0.74 -5.06
N LEU A 525 -0.22 -0.46 -5.39
CA LEU A 525 -0.37 -0.95 -6.77
C LEU A 525 -1.82 -0.86 -7.24
N MET A 526 -2.01 -0.65 -8.54
CA MET A 526 -3.30 -0.75 -9.21
C MET A 526 -3.21 -1.78 -10.33
N TRP A 527 -4.26 -2.58 -10.44
CA TRP A 527 -4.30 -3.81 -11.23
C TRP A 527 -5.41 -3.75 -12.27
N GLN A 528 -5.14 -4.38 -13.42
CA GLN A 528 -6.21 -4.75 -14.35
C GLN A 528 -7.19 -5.69 -13.62
N LYS A 529 -8.48 -5.35 -13.59
CA LYS A 529 -9.49 -6.09 -12.83
C LYS A 529 -9.84 -7.44 -13.44
N ALA A 530 -9.95 -7.53 -14.76
CA ALA A 530 -10.22 -8.77 -15.49
C ALA A 530 -9.13 -8.98 -16.54
N ASP A 531 -8.61 -10.20 -16.64
CA ASP A 531 -7.75 -10.57 -17.77
C ASP A 531 -8.55 -10.57 -19.09
N ASP A 532 -7.85 -10.62 -20.21
CA ASP A 532 -8.47 -10.52 -21.54
C ASP A 532 -8.79 -11.88 -22.19
N GLY A 533 -8.63 -12.97 -21.44
CA GLY A 533 -8.94 -14.31 -21.90
C GLY A 533 -7.90 -14.94 -22.82
N LEU A 534 -6.75 -14.29 -23.06
CA LEU A 534 -5.77 -14.72 -24.06
C LEU A 534 -4.45 -15.16 -23.42
N ALA A 535 -4.06 -16.41 -23.72
CA ALA A 535 -2.74 -16.93 -23.42
C ALA A 535 -1.70 -16.42 -24.43
N ARG A 536 -0.51 -16.06 -23.95
CA ARG A 536 0.58 -15.46 -24.73
C ARG A 536 1.92 -16.06 -24.34
N ASN A 537 2.89 -16.03 -25.27
CA ASN A 537 4.28 -16.27 -24.87
C ASN A 537 4.79 -15.08 -24.03
N TRP A 538 6.02 -15.17 -23.52
CA TRP A 538 6.53 -14.16 -22.60
C TRP A 538 6.77 -12.79 -23.27
N GLU A 539 7.34 -12.76 -24.48
CA GLU A 539 7.58 -11.50 -25.23
C GLU A 539 6.26 -10.78 -25.57
N GLU A 540 5.27 -11.53 -26.06
CA GLU A 540 3.92 -11.02 -26.36
C GLU A 540 3.20 -10.51 -25.11
N SER A 541 3.49 -11.08 -23.94
CA SER A 541 2.91 -10.66 -22.67
C SER A 541 3.47 -9.33 -22.17
N LEU A 542 4.78 -9.14 -22.36
CA LEU A 542 5.44 -7.85 -22.12
C LEU A 542 4.86 -6.78 -23.05
N ASP A 543 4.82 -7.05 -24.36
CA ASP A 543 4.27 -6.13 -25.36
C ASP A 543 2.80 -5.79 -25.10
N TYR A 544 1.97 -6.78 -24.72
CA TYR A 544 0.58 -6.53 -24.35
C TYR A 544 0.46 -5.54 -23.17
N ALA A 545 1.24 -5.73 -22.12
CA ALA A 545 1.14 -4.90 -20.93
C ALA A 545 1.59 -3.45 -21.21
N GLU A 546 2.70 -3.27 -21.92
CA GLU A 546 3.24 -1.94 -22.27
C GLU A 546 2.34 -1.15 -23.23
N ASN A 547 1.55 -1.83 -24.07
CA ASN A 547 0.61 -1.20 -25.00
C ASN A 547 -0.83 -1.13 -24.46
N LEU A 548 -1.08 -1.56 -23.22
CA LEU A 548 -2.41 -1.53 -22.64
C LEU A 548 -2.83 -0.08 -22.35
N GLU A 549 -3.99 0.33 -22.88
CA GLU A 549 -4.68 1.55 -22.49
C GLU A 549 -5.96 1.18 -21.74
N LEU A 550 -6.01 1.42 -20.43
CA LEU A 550 -7.13 1.06 -19.56
C LEU A 550 -7.36 2.15 -18.51
N ALA A 551 -8.61 2.53 -18.25
CA ALA A 551 -8.99 3.59 -17.30
C ALA A 551 -8.24 4.92 -17.50
N ASN A 552 -7.99 5.31 -18.76
CA ASN A 552 -7.18 6.48 -19.17
C ASN A 552 -5.70 6.42 -18.73
N HIS A 553 -5.19 5.23 -18.44
CA HIS A 553 -3.80 4.97 -18.09
C HIS A 553 -3.09 4.19 -19.20
N LYS A 554 -1.81 4.51 -19.43
CA LYS A 554 -0.98 3.96 -20.52
C LYS A 554 0.39 3.45 -20.06
N ASP A 555 0.59 3.47 -18.75
CA ASP A 555 1.81 3.13 -18.02
C ASP A 555 1.62 1.79 -17.29
N TRP A 556 0.89 0.89 -17.94
CA TRP A 556 0.70 -0.49 -17.50
C TRP A 556 1.96 -1.29 -17.81
N ARG A 557 2.25 -2.28 -16.96
CA ARG A 557 3.40 -3.18 -17.12
C ARG A 557 3.06 -4.57 -16.64
N LEU A 558 3.86 -5.55 -17.08
CA LEU A 558 3.78 -6.91 -16.56
C LEU A 558 4.34 -6.92 -15.11
N PRO A 559 3.59 -7.44 -14.12
CA PRO A 559 4.05 -7.47 -12.74
C PRO A 559 5.26 -8.37 -12.59
N ASN A 560 6.17 -8.03 -11.68
CA ASN A 560 7.22 -8.97 -11.30
C ASN A 560 6.65 -10.12 -10.43
N ALA A 561 7.46 -11.12 -10.15
CA ALA A 561 7.04 -12.33 -9.43
C ALA A 561 6.44 -12.05 -8.05
N LYS A 562 7.00 -11.09 -7.31
CA LYS A 562 6.54 -10.75 -5.96
C LYS A 562 5.29 -9.88 -5.97
N GLU A 563 5.15 -9.01 -6.96
CA GLU A 563 3.93 -8.24 -7.16
C GLU A 563 2.75 -9.15 -7.52
N LEU A 564 2.91 -10.07 -8.47
CA LEU A 564 1.82 -10.97 -8.85
C LEU A 564 1.45 -11.95 -7.72
N GLN A 565 2.45 -12.40 -6.94
CA GLN A 565 2.20 -13.21 -5.76
C GLN A 565 1.42 -12.45 -4.67
N SER A 566 1.56 -11.13 -4.60
CA SER A 566 0.91 -10.31 -3.57
C SER A 566 -0.62 -10.36 -3.60
N ILE A 567 -1.21 -10.63 -4.77
CA ILE A 567 -2.66 -10.72 -4.97
C ILE A 567 -3.21 -12.15 -4.88
N VAL A 568 -2.36 -13.15 -4.61
CA VAL A 568 -2.81 -14.52 -4.37
C VAL A 568 -3.59 -14.58 -3.05
N ASP A 569 -4.78 -15.18 -3.10
CA ASP A 569 -5.56 -15.55 -1.93
C ASP A 569 -5.42 -17.05 -1.66
N TYR A 570 -4.55 -17.37 -0.71
CA TYR A 570 -4.25 -18.75 -0.32
C TYR A 570 -5.39 -19.45 0.44
N ASN A 571 -6.48 -18.75 0.78
CA ASN A 571 -7.67 -19.34 1.38
C ASN A 571 -8.67 -19.87 0.34
N ARG A 572 -8.35 -19.77 -0.96
CA ARG A 572 -9.26 -20.14 -2.05
C ARG A 572 -8.57 -21.07 -3.03
N SER A 573 -9.34 -21.97 -3.62
CA SER A 573 -8.84 -22.89 -4.65
C SER A 573 -9.99 -23.43 -5.49
N PRO A 574 -9.70 -23.98 -6.69
CA PRO A 574 -10.72 -24.64 -7.51
C PRO A 574 -11.40 -25.80 -6.78
N LYS A 575 -10.66 -26.51 -5.91
CA LYS A 575 -11.16 -27.68 -5.17
C LYS A 575 -12.12 -27.34 -4.03
N THR A 576 -11.90 -26.21 -3.36
CA THR A 576 -12.66 -25.85 -2.15
C THR A 576 -13.78 -24.86 -2.43
N GLU A 577 -13.48 -23.82 -3.22
CA GLU A 577 -14.38 -22.68 -3.45
C GLU A 577 -14.90 -22.61 -4.88
N LYS A 578 -14.51 -23.57 -5.74
CA LYS A 578 -14.81 -23.56 -7.19
C LYS A 578 -14.40 -22.23 -7.83
N SER A 579 -13.25 -21.71 -7.41
CA SER A 579 -12.76 -20.39 -7.77
C SER A 579 -11.25 -20.39 -7.97
N PRO A 580 -10.69 -19.39 -8.66
CA PRO A 580 -9.25 -19.17 -8.64
C PRO A 580 -8.77 -18.77 -7.22
N ALA A 581 -7.47 -18.94 -6.96
CA ALA A 581 -6.78 -18.53 -5.73
C ALA A 581 -6.47 -17.01 -5.71
N ILE A 582 -7.51 -16.20 -5.90
CA ILE A 582 -7.46 -14.72 -5.92
C ILE A 582 -8.77 -14.18 -5.35
N ASP A 583 -8.74 -12.95 -4.84
CA ASP A 583 -9.92 -12.25 -4.33
C ASP A 583 -11.02 -12.15 -5.42
N PRO A 584 -12.30 -12.44 -5.10
CA PRO A 584 -13.42 -12.34 -6.05
C PRO A 584 -13.61 -10.99 -6.74
N ILE A 585 -13.01 -9.91 -6.23
CA ILE A 585 -13.00 -8.60 -6.89
C ILE A 585 -12.34 -8.65 -8.28
N PHE A 586 -11.43 -9.61 -8.49
CA PHE A 586 -10.76 -9.84 -9.76
C PHE A 586 -11.55 -10.83 -10.62
N GLY A 587 -11.85 -10.42 -11.86
CA GLY A 587 -12.32 -11.33 -12.89
C GLY A 587 -11.16 -12.19 -13.38
N THR A 588 -11.34 -13.51 -13.39
CA THR A 588 -10.33 -14.45 -13.92
C THR A 588 -10.99 -15.41 -14.89
N THR A 589 -10.47 -15.50 -16.11
CA THR A 589 -10.99 -16.39 -17.15
C THR A 589 -10.83 -17.85 -16.73
N GLU A 590 -11.90 -18.63 -16.84
CA GLU A 590 -11.86 -20.08 -16.70
C GLU A 590 -11.31 -20.72 -17.98
N MET A 591 -10.52 -21.78 -17.83
CA MET A 591 -9.99 -22.56 -18.93
C MET A 591 -10.24 -24.06 -18.73
N THR A 592 -10.11 -24.84 -19.80
CA THR A 592 -10.06 -26.29 -19.68
C THR A 592 -8.65 -26.77 -19.36
N ASP A 593 -8.54 -27.78 -18.51
CA ASP A 593 -7.27 -28.46 -18.27
C ASP A 593 -6.79 -29.24 -19.52
N PRO A 594 -5.57 -29.80 -19.51
CA PRO A 594 -5.04 -30.52 -20.66
C PRO A 594 -5.78 -31.82 -21.03
N GLU A 595 -6.68 -32.31 -20.19
CA GLU A 595 -7.56 -33.46 -20.46
C GLU A 595 -8.99 -33.03 -20.86
N GLY A 596 -9.23 -31.72 -20.98
CA GLY A 596 -10.50 -31.13 -21.42
C GLY A 596 -11.50 -30.88 -20.29
N ASN A 597 -11.11 -31.04 -19.02
CA ASN A 597 -12.01 -30.81 -17.90
C ASN A 597 -12.16 -29.30 -17.64
N THR A 598 -13.39 -28.87 -17.34
CA THR A 598 -13.72 -27.48 -16.95
C THR A 598 -13.43 -27.23 -15.47
N GLY A 599 -13.54 -25.97 -15.03
CA GLY A 599 -13.33 -25.55 -13.64
C GLY A 599 -11.87 -25.28 -13.30
N GLN A 600 -11.01 -25.16 -14.30
CA GLN A 600 -9.59 -24.82 -14.12
C GLN A 600 -9.34 -23.35 -14.43
N TYR A 601 -8.32 -22.77 -13.82
CA TYR A 601 -7.91 -21.38 -14.05
C TYR A 601 -6.44 -21.30 -14.49
N PRO A 602 -6.08 -20.27 -15.28
CA PRO A 602 -4.79 -20.19 -15.91
C PRO A 602 -3.65 -19.87 -14.95
N TYR A 603 -2.45 -20.13 -15.46
CA TYR A 603 -1.22 -19.57 -14.91
C TYR A 603 -1.01 -18.19 -15.54
N PHE A 604 -0.40 -17.28 -14.77
CA PHE A 604 -0.16 -15.92 -15.20
C PHE A 604 1.32 -15.61 -15.22
N TRP A 605 1.76 -15.02 -16.33
CA TRP A 605 3.15 -14.59 -16.50
C TRP A 605 3.51 -13.45 -15.55
N THR A 606 4.78 -13.44 -15.16
CA THR A 606 5.43 -12.30 -14.54
C THR A 606 6.56 -11.79 -15.45
N SER A 607 7.05 -10.59 -15.18
CA SER A 607 8.19 -10.00 -15.88
C SER A 607 9.55 -10.55 -15.43
N THR A 608 9.57 -11.50 -14.49
CA THR A 608 10.76 -12.03 -13.81
C THR A 608 11.30 -13.28 -14.51
N THR A 609 12.58 -13.26 -14.91
CA THR A 609 13.28 -14.45 -15.42
C THR A 609 13.64 -15.40 -14.28
N HIS A 610 13.50 -16.71 -14.48
CA HIS A 610 13.92 -17.72 -13.51
C HIS A 610 15.17 -18.44 -14.00
N LEU A 611 16.30 -18.22 -13.31
CA LEU A 611 17.61 -18.76 -13.70
C LEU A 611 17.79 -20.23 -13.29
N ASP A 612 17.11 -21.11 -14.00
CA ASP A 612 17.09 -22.56 -13.74
C ASP A 612 17.56 -23.40 -14.93
N GLY A 613 18.30 -24.46 -14.60
CA GLY A 613 18.59 -25.57 -15.51
C GLY A 613 19.84 -25.35 -16.35
N LYS A 614 19.91 -26.07 -17.48
CA LYS A 614 21.08 -26.02 -18.38
C LYS A 614 21.19 -24.67 -19.08
N ASN A 615 20.05 -24.08 -19.45
CA ASN A 615 19.93 -22.81 -20.13
C ASN A 615 19.14 -21.86 -19.21
N PRO A 616 19.80 -21.21 -18.23
CA PRO A 616 19.12 -20.49 -17.15
C PRO A 616 18.27 -19.31 -17.65
N ASN A 617 18.50 -18.81 -18.86
CA ASN A 617 17.77 -17.66 -19.37
C ASN A 617 16.43 -18.02 -20.03
N GLU A 618 16.15 -19.31 -20.25
CA GLU A 618 15.03 -19.77 -21.09
C GLU A 618 13.67 -19.71 -20.42
N SER A 619 13.63 -19.58 -19.09
CA SER A 619 12.38 -19.66 -18.33
C SER A 619 12.02 -18.34 -17.67
N ALA A 620 10.72 -18.04 -17.61
CA ALA A 620 10.17 -16.95 -16.82
C ALA A 620 9.26 -17.50 -15.73
N VAL A 621 9.05 -16.70 -14.69
CA VAL A 621 8.21 -17.07 -13.56
C VAL A 621 6.73 -16.94 -13.94
N TYR A 622 5.92 -17.89 -13.47
CA TYR A 622 4.47 -17.77 -13.47
C TYR A 622 3.90 -18.03 -12.07
N ILE A 623 2.71 -17.47 -11.82
CA ILE A 623 1.87 -17.76 -10.65
C ILE A 623 0.63 -18.54 -11.10
N ALA A 624 0.33 -19.66 -10.44
CA ALA A 624 -0.83 -20.48 -10.77
C ALA A 624 -2.04 -20.06 -9.94
N PHE A 625 -3.03 -19.39 -10.52
CA PHE A 625 -4.29 -19.09 -9.82
C PHE A 625 -5.27 -20.28 -9.84
N GLY A 626 -5.14 -21.18 -10.81
CA GLY A 626 -5.78 -22.50 -10.79
C GLY A 626 -4.94 -23.58 -10.11
N GLU A 627 -5.39 -24.83 -10.17
CA GLU A 627 -4.61 -25.96 -9.66
C GLU A 627 -3.27 -26.03 -10.40
N SER A 628 -2.17 -26.17 -9.66
CA SER A 628 -0.86 -26.37 -10.28
C SER A 628 -0.69 -27.85 -10.60
N GLN A 629 -1.13 -28.21 -11.80
CA GLN A 629 -1.32 -29.60 -12.21
C GLN A 629 -0.02 -30.29 -12.65
N GLY A 630 -0.02 -31.61 -12.50
CA GLY A 630 0.99 -32.51 -13.03
C GLY A 630 0.42 -33.92 -13.23
N LYS A 631 1.08 -34.73 -14.07
CA LYS A 631 0.65 -36.09 -14.40
C LYS A 631 1.49 -37.12 -13.66
N MET A 632 0.96 -37.57 -12.52
CA MET A 632 1.57 -38.63 -11.72
C MET A 632 0.85 -39.95 -11.94
N ARG A 633 1.62 -41.01 -12.26
CA ARG A 633 1.07 -42.38 -12.48
C ARG A 633 -0.07 -42.41 -13.51
N GLY A 634 0.06 -41.61 -14.57
CA GLY A 634 -0.92 -41.53 -15.65
C GLY A 634 -2.19 -40.72 -15.33
N ARG A 635 -2.30 -40.09 -14.14
CA ARG A 635 -3.45 -39.27 -13.74
C ARG A 635 -3.04 -37.81 -13.61
N LEU A 636 -3.80 -36.92 -14.24
CA LEU A 636 -3.69 -35.48 -14.02
C LEU A 636 -4.23 -35.13 -12.63
N MET A 637 -3.48 -34.32 -11.88
CA MET A 637 -3.86 -33.89 -10.54
C MET A 637 -3.12 -32.61 -10.15
N ASP A 638 -3.68 -31.86 -9.19
CA ASP A 638 -2.93 -30.82 -8.49
C ASP A 638 -1.74 -31.40 -7.71
N VAL A 639 -0.52 -30.96 -8.05
CA VAL A 639 0.73 -31.44 -7.44
C VAL A 639 1.43 -30.39 -6.60
N HIS A 640 1.13 -29.10 -6.78
CA HIS A 640 1.77 -28.00 -6.02
C HIS A 640 0.77 -27.04 -5.35
N GLY A 641 -0.52 -27.11 -5.64
CA GLY A 641 -1.54 -26.22 -5.08
C GLY A 641 -1.77 -24.94 -5.90
N ALA A 642 -3.02 -24.47 -5.90
CA ALA A 642 -3.38 -23.15 -6.41
C ALA A 642 -2.79 -22.04 -5.53
N GLY A 643 -2.06 -21.13 -6.14
CA GLY A 643 -1.21 -20.12 -5.48
C GLY A 643 0.29 -20.45 -5.50
N SER A 644 0.68 -21.58 -6.10
CA SER A 644 2.10 -21.92 -6.28
C SER A 644 2.78 -21.01 -7.32
N GLN A 645 4.10 -20.92 -7.22
CA GLN A 645 4.95 -20.19 -8.14
C GLN A 645 5.97 -21.13 -8.77
N ARG A 646 6.03 -21.13 -10.08
CA ARG A 646 6.90 -22.00 -10.88
C ARG A 646 7.44 -21.21 -12.07
N SER A 647 7.87 -21.91 -13.11
CA SER A 647 8.42 -21.30 -14.31
C SER A 647 8.16 -22.16 -15.52
N ASP A 648 7.92 -21.50 -16.65
CA ASP A 648 7.73 -22.11 -17.96
C ASP A 648 8.74 -21.50 -18.96
N PRO A 649 9.02 -22.17 -20.10
CA PRO A 649 9.81 -21.59 -21.18
C PRO A 649 9.18 -20.30 -21.71
N LYS A 650 10.01 -19.31 -22.03
CA LYS A 650 9.57 -17.98 -22.49
C LYS A 650 8.96 -17.98 -23.90
N SER A 651 9.41 -18.89 -24.76
CA SER A 651 9.04 -18.96 -26.18
C SER A 651 8.94 -20.42 -26.66
N GLY A 652 8.67 -20.59 -27.96
CA GLY A 652 8.55 -21.89 -28.62
C GLY A 652 7.11 -22.37 -28.77
N ASN A 653 6.94 -23.48 -29.47
CA ASN A 653 5.63 -24.10 -29.67
C ASN A 653 5.35 -25.12 -28.57
N LYS A 654 4.07 -25.32 -28.22
CA LYS A 654 3.67 -26.34 -27.22
C LYS A 654 4.20 -27.74 -27.54
N SER A 655 4.29 -28.10 -28.83
CA SER A 655 4.84 -29.38 -29.29
C SER A 655 6.35 -29.52 -29.15
N SER A 656 7.08 -28.42 -28.95
CA SER A 656 8.54 -28.42 -28.75
C SER A 656 8.94 -28.85 -27.33
N TYR A 657 7.97 -28.94 -26.42
CA TYR A 657 8.18 -29.32 -25.02
C TYR A 657 7.30 -30.51 -24.66
N PRO A 658 7.76 -31.41 -23.77
CA PRO A 658 6.88 -32.43 -23.24
C PRO A 658 5.78 -31.75 -22.43
N GLN A 659 4.54 -32.18 -22.66
CA GLN A 659 3.34 -31.65 -21.97
C GLN A 659 3.44 -31.76 -20.45
N PHE A 660 4.17 -32.77 -19.95
CA PHE A 660 4.41 -33.05 -18.54
C PHE A 660 5.92 -33.11 -18.29
N PHE A 661 6.41 -32.40 -17.27
CA PHE A 661 7.84 -32.25 -17.02
C PHE A 661 8.27 -32.56 -15.59
N GLY A 662 9.44 -33.19 -15.46
CA GLY A 662 10.04 -33.49 -14.17
C GLY A 662 9.34 -34.61 -13.40
N PRO A 663 9.75 -34.85 -12.14
CA PRO A 663 9.33 -36.03 -11.38
C PRO A 663 7.83 -36.12 -11.07
N GLN A 664 7.15 -34.98 -10.95
CA GLN A 664 5.70 -34.89 -10.70
C GLN A 664 4.90 -34.71 -12.00
N GLY A 665 5.58 -34.65 -13.15
CA GLY A 665 4.96 -34.49 -14.47
C GLY A 665 4.25 -33.16 -14.61
N ASP A 666 4.85 -32.07 -14.15
CA ASP A 666 4.24 -30.73 -14.11
C ASP A 666 3.75 -30.31 -15.50
N VAL A 667 2.53 -29.80 -15.58
CA VAL A 667 1.95 -29.29 -16.83
C VAL A 667 2.74 -28.06 -17.27
N ARG A 668 3.15 -28.07 -18.55
CA ARG A 668 3.74 -26.91 -19.22
C ARG A 668 2.75 -26.33 -20.23
N TYR A 669 2.40 -25.07 -20.06
CA TYR A 669 1.51 -24.39 -21.00
C TYR A 669 2.28 -23.64 -22.08
N VAL A 670 3.46 -23.09 -21.76
CA VAL A 670 4.29 -22.22 -22.64
C VAL A 670 3.61 -20.87 -22.96
N TYR A 671 2.30 -20.87 -23.13
CA TYR A 671 1.47 -19.69 -23.28
C TYR A 671 0.66 -19.52 -21.99
N ASN A 672 0.90 -18.43 -21.26
CA ASN A 672 0.23 -18.13 -20.00
C ASN A 672 -0.51 -16.79 -20.11
N PHE A 673 -1.42 -16.54 -19.18
CA PHE A 673 -2.28 -15.37 -19.18
C PHE A 673 -1.56 -14.14 -18.60
N VAL A 674 -2.15 -12.96 -18.80
CA VAL A 674 -1.57 -11.69 -18.35
C VAL A 674 -2.57 -10.90 -17.52
N ARG A 675 -2.08 -10.30 -16.44
CA ARG A 675 -2.77 -9.27 -15.68
C ARG A 675 -1.79 -8.13 -15.43
N ALA A 676 -2.05 -6.99 -16.06
CA ALA A 676 -1.16 -5.85 -15.95
C ALA A 676 -1.30 -5.14 -14.59
N VAL A 677 -0.22 -4.48 -14.17
CA VAL A 677 -0.12 -3.68 -12.95
C VAL A 677 0.46 -2.31 -13.28
N ARG A 678 0.21 -1.33 -12.41
CA ARG A 678 0.83 0.00 -12.38
C ARG A 678 0.91 0.50 -10.94
N ASN A 679 1.64 1.57 -10.70
CA ASN A 679 1.60 2.26 -9.41
C ASN A 679 0.38 3.20 -9.33
N ILE A 680 -0.26 3.30 -8.17
CA ILE A 680 -1.44 4.16 -7.96
C ILE A 680 -1.11 5.63 -8.20
N ASP A 681 0.10 6.06 -7.84
CA ASP A 681 0.51 7.47 -7.84
C ASP A 681 0.98 8.01 -9.20
N GLY A 682 0.95 7.19 -10.27
CA GLY A 682 1.44 7.61 -11.59
C GLY A 682 2.93 7.41 -11.82
N THR A 683 3.70 6.93 -10.83
CA THR A 683 5.15 6.84 -10.95
C THR A 683 5.61 5.46 -11.41
N ASN A 684 5.85 5.26 -12.70
CA ASN A 684 6.69 4.13 -13.12
C ASN A 684 8.15 4.55 -12.93
N ASN A 685 8.76 4.10 -11.83
CA ASN A 685 10.18 4.37 -11.56
C ASN A 685 11.04 3.56 -12.53
N LEU A 686 11.30 4.10 -13.72
CA LEU A 686 12.13 3.47 -14.72
C LEU A 686 13.59 3.43 -14.27
N ASN A 687 14.29 2.34 -14.59
CA ASN A 687 15.72 2.21 -14.35
C ASN A 687 16.52 3.10 -15.33
N THR A 688 16.92 4.30 -14.91
CA THR A 688 17.85 5.15 -15.69
C THR A 688 19.29 4.89 -15.27
N GLU A 689 20.13 4.39 -16.16
CA GLU A 689 21.58 4.39 -15.91
C GLU A 689 22.10 5.84 -15.78
N PRO A 690 23.15 6.10 -14.97
CA PRO A 690 23.75 7.42 -14.85
C PRO A 690 24.53 7.77 -16.14
N GLY A 691 23.83 8.33 -17.12
CA GLY A 691 24.40 8.83 -18.37
C GLY A 691 24.82 10.30 -18.26
N ILE A 692 26.07 10.57 -18.63
CA ILE A 692 26.70 11.89 -18.76
C ILE A 692 25.79 12.85 -19.54
N LYS A 693 25.52 14.03 -18.95
CA LYS A 693 24.77 15.12 -19.59
C LYS A 693 25.49 15.59 -20.85
N THR A 694 24.89 15.34 -22.00
CA THR A 694 25.09 16.17 -23.19
C THR A 694 23.74 16.72 -23.60
N GLU A 695 23.60 18.04 -23.47
CA GLU A 695 22.41 18.76 -23.90
C GLU A 695 22.29 18.68 -25.43
N THR A 696 21.10 18.39 -25.93
CA THR A 696 20.73 18.73 -27.32
C THR A 696 19.32 19.32 -27.36
N PRO A 697 19.07 20.30 -28.25
CA PRO A 697 17.94 21.21 -28.11
C PRO A 697 16.63 20.63 -28.67
N LYS A 698 15.53 21.08 -28.07
CA LYS A 698 14.14 20.76 -28.44
C LYS A 698 13.87 21.06 -29.92
N THR A 699 13.40 20.06 -30.67
CA THR A 699 12.73 20.25 -31.96
C THR A 699 11.34 19.61 -31.92
N GLU A 700 10.36 20.35 -32.45
CA GLU A 700 8.94 20.04 -32.46
C GLU A 700 8.63 18.73 -33.21
N LYS A 701 7.90 17.81 -32.56
CA LYS A 701 7.50 16.52 -33.15
C LYS A 701 6.37 16.71 -34.17
N LYS A 702 6.68 16.63 -35.47
CA LYS A 702 5.70 16.27 -36.51
C LYS A 702 5.41 14.76 -36.47
N GLN A 703 4.13 14.39 -36.48
CA GLN A 703 3.63 13.01 -36.46
C GLN A 703 4.03 12.28 -37.76
N LYS A 704 4.89 11.24 -37.68
CA LYS A 704 5.38 10.49 -38.85
C LYS A 704 4.31 9.54 -39.44
N SER A 705 4.24 9.43 -40.77
CA SER A 705 3.28 8.59 -41.51
C SER A 705 3.46 7.08 -41.21
N SER A 706 2.40 6.28 -41.45
CA SER A 706 2.43 4.83 -41.24
C SER A 706 3.52 4.13 -42.08
N PHE A 707 3.86 4.68 -43.26
CA PHE A 707 4.90 4.12 -44.12
C PHE A 707 6.31 4.44 -43.59
N SER A 708 6.53 5.65 -43.08
CA SER A 708 7.80 6.04 -42.46
C SER A 708 8.16 5.13 -41.27
N LYS A 709 7.17 4.70 -40.48
CA LYS A 709 7.36 3.71 -39.41
C LYS A 709 7.65 2.30 -39.96
N MET A 710 7.12 1.96 -41.14
CA MET A 710 7.36 0.66 -41.78
C MET A 710 8.78 0.59 -42.35
N LEU A 711 9.26 1.66 -42.99
CA LEU A 711 10.65 1.80 -43.43
C LEU A 711 11.61 1.63 -42.26
N GLN A 712 11.41 2.37 -41.15
CA GLN A 712 12.28 2.25 -39.98
C GLN A 712 12.40 0.81 -39.43
N ARG A 713 11.41 -0.05 -39.65
CA ARG A 713 11.39 -1.44 -39.16
C ARG A 713 11.97 -2.46 -40.13
N MET A 714 11.89 -2.20 -41.43
CA MET A 714 12.10 -3.22 -42.47
C MET A 714 13.14 -2.82 -43.51
N ASP A 715 13.28 -1.53 -43.82
CA ASP A 715 14.28 -0.99 -44.74
C ASP A 715 15.67 -1.08 -44.10
N THR A 716 16.29 -2.25 -44.28
CA THR A 716 17.53 -2.64 -43.62
C THR A 716 18.72 -2.01 -44.33
N ASN A 717 18.63 -1.87 -45.66
CA ASN A 717 19.64 -1.23 -46.48
C ASN A 717 19.50 0.31 -46.54
N ARG A 718 18.40 0.87 -46.01
CA ARG A 718 18.09 2.31 -45.93
C ARG A 718 17.92 2.97 -47.30
N ASP A 719 17.37 2.24 -48.27
CA ASP A 719 17.13 2.73 -49.62
C ASP A 719 15.80 3.49 -49.79
N GLY A 720 15.01 3.60 -48.71
CA GLY A 720 13.73 4.30 -48.68
C GLY A 720 12.56 3.47 -49.22
N LYS A 721 12.76 2.18 -49.47
CA LYS A 721 11.75 1.22 -49.92
C LYS A 721 11.85 -0.07 -49.10
N ILE A 722 10.90 -0.99 -49.28
CA ILE A 722 10.94 -2.30 -48.62
C ILE A 722 10.99 -3.38 -49.67
N SER A 723 12.13 -4.06 -49.78
CA SER A 723 12.26 -5.20 -50.69
C SER A 723 11.52 -6.44 -50.19
N LYS A 724 11.30 -7.41 -51.09
CA LYS A 724 10.70 -8.71 -50.74
C LYS A 724 11.49 -9.48 -49.68
N HIS A 725 12.80 -9.25 -49.59
CA HIS A 725 13.68 -9.91 -48.62
C HIS A 725 13.61 -9.24 -47.24
N GLU A 726 13.37 -7.94 -47.23
CA GLU A 726 13.20 -7.12 -46.02
C GLU A 726 11.82 -7.24 -45.39
N ALA A 727 10.80 -7.56 -46.20
CA ALA A 727 9.44 -7.75 -45.71
C ALA A 727 9.34 -8.90 -44.68
N LYS A 728 8.71 -8.60 -43.54
CA LYS A 728 8.47 -9.55 -42.44
C LYS A 728 6.97 -9.66 -42.12
N GLY A 729 6.56 -10.78 -41.51
CA GLY A 729 5.17 -11.04 -41.09
C GLY A 729 4.14 -10.94 -42.23
N LYS A 730 2.96 -10.38 -41.93
CA LYS A 730 1.83 -10.24 -42.88
C LYS A 730 2.16 -9.48 -44.17
N LEU A 731 3.19 -8.61 -44.16
CA LEU A 731 3.65 -7.90 -45.36
C LEU A 731 4.38 -8.84 -46.33
N LYS A 732 5.15 -9.79 -45.81
CA LYS A 732 5.85 -10.81 -46.62
C LYS A 732 4.87 -11.74 -47.33
N GLU A 733 3.83 -12.17 -46.61
CA GLU A 733 2.77 -13.05 -47.13
C GLU A 733 1.94 -12.40 -48.24
N ASN A 734 1.75 -11.08 -48.17
CA ASN A 734 0.97 -10.31 -49.13
C ASN A 734 1.83 -9.44 -50.05
N PHE A 735 3.14 -9.69 -50.12
CA PHE A 735 4.09 -8.81 -50.80
C PHE A 735 3.70 -8.59 -52.27
N SER A 736 3.43 -9.68 -52.98
CA SER A 736 3.01 -9.67 -54.40
C SER A 736 1.65 -9.01 -54.65
N ARG A 737 0.80 -8.85 -53.63
CA ARG A 737 -0.45 -8.09 -53.72
C ARG A 737 -0.24 -6.59 -53.48
N ARG A 738 0.80 -6.22 -52.75
CA ARG A 738 1.10 -4.83 -52.38
C ARG A 738 2.05 -4.15 -53.36
N ASP A 739 2.98 -4.91 -53.94
CA ASP A 739 3.87 -4.50 -55.01
C ASP A 739 3.04 -4.44 -56.32
N LYS A 740 2.44 -3.28 -56.58
CA LYS A 740 1.46 -3.12 -57.68
C LYS A 740 2.16 -2.96 -59.02
N ASN A 741 3.34 -2.34 -59.01
CA ASN A 741 4.14 -2.14 -60.21
C ASN A 741 5.05 -3.35 -60.54
N ARG A 742 5.13 -4.33 -59.64
CA ARG A 742 5.92 -5.57 -59.74
C ARG A 742 7.42 -5.32 -59.84
N ASP A 743 7.92 -4.27 -59.20
CA ASP A 743 9.34 -3.93 -59.17
C ASP A 743 10.12 -4.64 -58.04
N ASN A 744 9.45 -5.45 -57.22
CA ASN A 744 9.93 -6.15 -56.02
C ASN A 744 10.21 -5.25 -54.81
N TYR A 745 9.70 -4.02 -54.81
CA TYR A 745 9.77 -3.08 -53.69
C TYR A 745 8.38 -2.58 -53.32
N ILE A 746 8.19 -2.22 -52.04
CA ILE A 746 7.01 -1.50 -51.57
C ILE A 746 7.41 -0.07 -51.25
N THR A 747 6.70 0.88 -51.86
CA THR A 747 6.89 2.32 -51.68
C THR A 747 5.70 2.98 -50.96
N GLU A 748 5.87 4.23 -50.52
CA GLU A 748 4.83 4.96 -49.78
C GLU A 748 3.52 5.06 -50.57
N ASP A 749 3.64 5.28 -51.88
CA ASP A 749 2.50 5.42 -52.79
C ASP A 749 1.68 4.13 -52.93
N GLU A 750 2.31 2.97 -52.78
CA GLU A 750 1.66 1.66 -52.86
C GLU A 750 0.95 1.30 -51.56
N VAL A 751 1.41 1.84 -50.43
CA VAL A 751 0.80 1.67 -49.11
C VAL A 751 -0.37 2.63 -48.89
N ASN A 752 -0.32 3.84 -49.45
CA ASN A 752 -1.34 4.87 -49.27
C ASN A 752 -2.52 4.80 -50.26
N LYS A 753 -2.40 4.08 -51.39
CA LYS A 753 -3.53 3.83 -52.30
C LYS A 753 -4.44 2.71 -51.78
N ARG A 754 -5.34 3.04 -50.85
CA ARG A 754 -6.57 2.27 -50.57
C ARG A 754 -7.50 2.36 -51.79
N LYS A 755 -7.84 1.21 -52.38
CA LYS A 755 -9.16 0.99 -52.96
C LYS A 755 -9.80 -0.12 -52.16
#